data_AF-A0A924A5W3-F1
#
_entry.id   AF-A0A924A5W3-F1
#
_cell.length_a   1.000
_cell.length_b   1.000
_cell.length_c   1.000
_cell.angle_alpha   90.00
_cell.angle_beta   90.00
_cell.angle_gamma   90.00
#
_symmetry.space_group_name_H-M   'P 1'
#
loop_
_entity.id
_entity.type
_entity.pdbx_description
1 polymer ?
#
loop_
_entity_poly.entity_id
_entity_poly.type
_entity_poly.pdbx_seq_one_letter_code
_entity_poly.pdbx_strand_id
1 'polypeptide(L)'
;MKSVIKVNLLFAFLFLFAGCSAIKNSQYEQYLSLESEITECLTSFTYASPNYINGTATFYKRGLNLVVQSGELKNMFQGNPLATPLPIRFAEVAVYDGSNKLVQCGKTDVTGRLKALDGISNLIIPATAGNYTVRVLARTHKTLTFGGKLPFEMFLAVKEDIYTNKVHYVSGTSYSNGVDGITNLDIKAFARQTQDLAIRGGAFNALNTIQTAYEFIQNNTGPVTTTCLNSKLNVYWKAGFNPGQYLEPSTNPANVTSNSYYVNGEKNLFITGGKLGNVSIETAHHFDDFVIIHELGHFIEAQCGQLTSPGGSHSIIARIDPRLAWTEGWANYFAGQVMNAKISSLNPELIPKLAAEGLPSSWKYFFASKGFTDSFQGITNGTGFMFDMSKPGNNPDIWQIGAFEGFLFDPVDPPRYLGEGHFREGAITRGLFKLTNTCGANCMSASPISFQNIWKSMDRITGAGKSIYTFKDSHRVLEILKNFITVGNTVPANWTPYKTVNQATTSEALQLFSDGLYTTGAGVSAINRWTPYGTFLTTKLAGSCANGLNYIEPRTDDPVLTSTNSDQRYSNQYFTFDPAILTGITQLNFTFTKVNGSGSNVEFDILLYGAGYFHAPDYTCTAYNANAECVGSWAPTRTVASDMLRSDRRAGALATKTIRTLNLLDPTQRYLIDVRAYTANRSIATVTDYSYTITDQNGLSICP
;
A
#
# COMPACT_ATOMS: atom_id res chain seq x y z
N MET A 1 69.89 -24.45 40.13
CA MET A 1 70.59 -25.71 39.77
C MET A 1 69.51 -26.75 39.46
N LYS A 2 69.68 -27.57 38.39
CA LYS A 2 68.91 -28.77 37.94
C LYS A 2 67.55 -29.07 38.65
N SER A 3 66.42 -29.04 37.96
CA SER A 3 65.81 -30.16 37.18
C SER A 3 65.47 -31.37 38.08
N VAL A 4 64.25 -31.95 38.07
CA VAL A 4 63.77 -32.91 37.05
C VAL A 4 62.27 -33.27 37.30
N ILE A 5 61.47 -33.35 36.22
CA ILE A 5 60.21 -34.13 36.00
C ILE A 5 59.10 -34.19 37.09
N LYS A 6 57.91 -33.70 36.72
CA LYS A 6 56.66 -34.49 36.77
C LYS A 6 55.87 -34.28 35.47
N VAL A 7 55.38 -35.37 34.89
CA VAL A 7 54.67 -35.39 33.59
C VAL A 7 53.36 -36.17 33.76
N ASN A 8 52.28 -35.58 33.21
CA ASN A 8 50.97 -36.15 32.88
C ASN A 8 50.12 -36.83 33.97
N LEU A 9 48.90 -36.30 34.15
CA LEU A 9 47.72 -37.00 33.63
C LEU A 9 46.59 -36.02 33.27
N LEU A 10 45.88 -36.32 32.18
CA LEU A 10 44.88 -35.46 31.54
C LEU A 10 43.60 -35.33 32.38
N PHE A 11 43.02 -34.12 32.39
CA PHE A 11 41.58 -33.94 32.19
C PHE A 11 41.37 -32.78 31.22
N ALA A 12 40.78 -33.07 30.06
CA ALA A 12 40.55 -32.09 29.01
C ALA A 12 39.15 -31.47 29.15
N PHE A 13 39.09 -30.21 29.58
CA PHE A 13 37.94 -29.34 29.27
C PHE A 13 38.27 -28.56 28.00
N LEU A 14 37.72 -29.01 26.87
CA LEU A 14 37.73 -28.23 25.64
C LEU A 14 36.75 -27.04 25.82
N PHE A 15 37.29 -25.86 26.12
CA PHE A 15 36.56 -24.63 25.84
C PHE A 15 36.51 -24.43 24.33
N LEU A 16 35.34 -24.65 23.74
CA LEU A 16 35.05 -24.21 22.38
C LEU A 16 35.06 -22.69 22.35
N PHE A 17 36.16 -22.11 21.88
CA PHE A 17 36.21 -20.73 21.43
C PHE A 17 35.30 -20.58 20.20
N ALA A 18 34.01 -20.31 20.43
CA ALA A 18 33.15 -19.73 19.43
C ALA A 18 33.62 -18.29 19.19
N GLY A 19 34.57 -18.13 18.26
CA GLY A 19 35.10 -16.83 17.90
C GLY A 19 33.97 -15.93 17.40
N CYS A 20 33.92 -14.69 17.92
CA CYS A 20 33.13 -13.62 17.32
C CYS A 20 33.68 -13.33 15.92
N SER A 21 33.17 -14.04 14.91
CA SER A 21 33.30 -13.61 13.53
C SER A 21 32.58 -12.28 13.39
N ALA A 22 33.30 -11.28 12.87
CA ALA A 22 32.69 -9.99 12.55
C ALA A 22 31.46 -10.20 11.67
N ILE A 23 30.35 -9.55 12.03
CA ILE A 23 29.16 -9.48 11.18
C ILE A 23 29.63 -8.93 9.84
N LYS A 24 29.55 -9.75 8.78
CA LYS A 24 30.06 -9.36 7.46
C LYS A 24 29.26 -8.18 6.95
N ASN A 25 29.88 -7.02 6.96
CA ASN A 25 29.39 -5.86 6.23
C ASN A 25 29.30 -6.25 4.74
N SER A 26 28.19 -5.87 4.11
CA SER A 26 27.95 -5.86 2.66
C SER A 26 28.57 -7.00 1.82
N GLN A 27 27.76 -7.99 1.43
CA GLN A 27 28.02 -8.86 0.26
C GLN A 27 27.92 -8.09 -1.08
N TYR A 28 28.14 -6.77 -1.09
CA TYR A 28 27.96 -5.85 -2.22
C TYR A 28 28.63 -6.34 -3.52
N GLU A 29 29.84 -6.88 -3.44
CA GLU A 29 30.54 -7.37 -4.63
C GLU A 29 29.94 -8.65 -5.24
N GLN A 30 29.20 -9.45 -4.47
CA GLN A 30 28.46 -10.61 -4.99
C GLN A 30 27.13 -10.21 -5.66
N TYR A 31 26.79 -8.92 -5.63
CA TYR A 31 25.57 -8.34 -6.19
C TYR A 31 25.82 -7.49 -7.45
N LEU A 32 27.07 -7.44 -7.94
CA LEU A 32 27.46 -6.65 -9.12
C LEU A 32 27.16 -7.32 -10.46
N SER A 33 26.93 -8.64 -10.49
CA SER A 33 26.45 -9.34 -11.68
C SER A 33 24.93 -9.43 -11.66
N LEU A 34 24.26 -8.56 -12.42
CA LEU A 34 22.83 -8.69 -12.68
C LEU A 34 22.59 -9.87 -13.63
N GLU A 35 22.19 -11.02 -13.09
CA GLU A 35 21.78 -12.16 -13.91
C GLU A 35 20.42 -11.85 -14.58
N SER A 36 20.25 -12.35 -15.80
CA SER A 36 18.94 -12.33 -16.46
C SER A 36 18.03 -13.39 -15.85
N GLU A 37 16.77 -13.05 -15.61
CA GLU A 37 15.75 -14.05 -15.27
C GLU A 37 15.72 -15.16 -16.34
N ILE A 38 15.73 -16.42 -15.90
CA ILE A 38 15.62 -17.58 -16.79
C ILE A 38 14.41 -17.44 -17.72
N THR A 39 14.52 -17.86 -18.98
CA THR A 39 13.42 -17.80 -19.96
C THR A 39 12.20 -18.60 -19.49
N GLU A 40 11.01 -18.22 -19.95
CA GLU A 40 9.78 -18.98 -19.70
C GLU A 40 9.81 -20.34 -20.41
N CYS A 41 9.46 -21.41 -19.69
CA CYS A 41 9.34 -22.75 -20.23
C CYS A 41 8.08 -22.83 -21.11
N LEU A 42 8.25 -22.56 -22.41
CA LEU A 42 7.17 -22.57 -23.42
C LEU A 42 7.30 -23.70 -24.47
N THR A 43 8.25 -24.63 -24.28
CA THR A 43 8.52 -25.69 -25.26
C THR A 43 7.59 -26.88 -25.07
N SER A 44 6.74 -27.15 -26.07
CA SER A 44 5.92 -28.38 -26.15
C SER A 44 6.66 -29.43 -26.98
N PHE A 45 7.18 -30.47 -26.33
CA PHE A 45 7.78 -31.62 -27.01
C PHE A 45 6.72 -32.70 -27.28
N THR A 46 6.80 -33.32 -28.45
CA THR A 46 5.97 -34.48 -28.84
C THR A 46 6.84 -35.75 -28.89
N TYR A 47 6.23 -36.89 -28.56
CA TYR A 47 6.89 -38.19 -28.49
C TYR A 47 6.05 -39.23 -29.21
N ALA A 48 6.68 -40.09 -30.00
CA ALA A 48 6.01 -41.19 -30.72
C ALA A 48 5.40 -42.23 -29.75
N SER A 49 5.96 -42.34 -28.55
CA SER A 49 5.41 -43.11 -27.43
C SER A 49 5.64 -42.29 -26.15
N PRO A 50 4.63 -41.53 -25.69
CA PRO A 50 4.72 -40.72 -24.48
C PRO A 50 4.30 -41.51 -23.23
N ASN A 51 5.02 -41.31 -22.13
CA ASN A 51 4.54 -41.66 -20.79
C ASN A 51 4.02 -40.40 -20.09
N TYR A 52 3.05 -40.57 -19.18
CA TYR A 52 2.42 -39.45 -18.48
C TYR A 52 3.10 -39.18 -17.13
N ILE A 53 3.14 -37.91 -16.72
CA ILE A 53 3.38 -37.51 -15.33
C ILE A 53 2.05 -37.13 -14.70
N ASN A 54 1.67 -37.85 -13.65
CA ASN A 54 0.54 -37.52 -12.78
C ASN A 54 1.05 -37.16 -11.38
N GLY A 55 0.75 -35.94 -10.95
CA GLY A 55 1.23 -35.38 -9.69
C GLY A 55 0.60 -34.03 -9.38
N THR A 56 0.90 -33.53 -8.18
CA THR A 56 0.34 -32.29 -7.62
C THR A 56 1.43 -31.44 -6.97
N ALA A 57 1.31 -30.13 -7.13
CA ALA A 57 2.14 -29.12 -6.49
C ALA A 57 1.31 -28.35 -5.46
N THR A 58 1.77 -28.31 -4.21
CA THR A 58 1.08 -27.65 -3.10
C THR A 58 2.04 -26.85 -2.22
N PHE A 59 1.53 -25.88 -1.47
CA PHE A 59 2.32 -25.08 -0.54
C PHE A 59 1.64 -24.94 0.82
N TYR A 60 2.45 -24.99 1.88
CA TYR A 60 2.03 -24.56 3.20
C TYR A 60 2.28 -23.06 3.36
N LYS A 61 1.36 -22.40 4.05
CA LYS A 61 1.49 -21.02 4.57
C LYS A 61 1.15 -20.99 6.04
N ARG A 62 1.53 -19.93 6.76
CA ARG A 62 1.03 -19.69 8.13
C ARG A 62 -0.46 -19.33 8.11
N GLY A 63 -1.20 -19.91 9.05
CA GLY A 63 -2.56 -19.47 9.36
C GLY A 63 -2.55 -18.25 10.27
N LEU A 64 -3.74 -17.79 10.65
CA LEU A 64 -3.91 -16.75 11.66
C LEU A 64 -4.43 -17.36 12.97
N ASN A 65 -3.99 -16.74 14.07
CA ASN A 65 -4.54 -16.89 15.41
C ASN A 65 -5.34 -15.62 15.75
N LEU A 66 -6.40 -15.79 16.56
CA LEU A 66 -7.31 -14.73 16.96
C LEU A 66 -7.01 -14.32 18.41
N VAL A 67 -7.13 -13.02 18.71
CA VAL A 67 -7.17 -12.48 20.07
C VAL A 67 -8.56 -11.94 20.31
N VAL A 68 -9.37 -12.69 21.06
CA VAL A 68 -10.77 -12.36 21.35
C VAL A 68 -10.90 -11.98 22.82
N GLN A 69 -11.56 -10.86 23.10
CA GLN A 69 -11.82 -10.38 24.45
C GLN A 69 -13.26 -9.89 24.53
N SER A 70 -14.01 -10.34 25.54
CA SER A 70 -15.40 -9.95 25.76
C SER A 70 -16.32 -10.16 24.54
N GLY A 71 -16.06 -11.19 23.73
CA GLY A 71 -16.80 -11.49 22.50
C GLY A 71 -16.44 -10.64 21.28
N GLU A 72 -15.38 -9.83 21.34
CA GLU A 72 -14.90 -9.01 20.24
C GLU A 72 -13.47 -9.38 19.81
N LEU A 73 -13.23 -9.40 18.50
CA LEU A 73 -11.89 -9.58 17.94
C LEU A 73 -11.04 -8.32 18.20
N LYS A 74 -10.11 -8.41 19.14
CA LYS A 74 -9.19 -7.33 19.51
C LYS A 74 -7.88 -7.35 18.74
N ASN A 75 -7.43 -8.52 18.29
CA ASN A 75 -6.25 -8.62 17.44
C ASN A 75 -6.16 -9.94 16.65
N MET A 76 -5.19 -10.00 15.73
CA MET A 76 -4.80 -11.22 15.00
C MET A 76 -3.27 -11.26 14.88
N PHE A 77 -2.70 -12.46 14.69
CA PHE A 77 -1.27 -12.62 14.39
C PHE A 77 -1.00 -13.94 13.64
N GLN A 78 0.16 -14.06 13.00
CA GLN A 78 0.56 -15.27 12.29
C GLN A 78 0.80 -16.44 13.27
N GLY A 79 0.27 -17.61 12.92
CA GLY A 79 0.33 -18.83 13.73
C GLY A 79 1.08 -19.99 13.08
N ASN A 80 0.70 -21.20 13.52
CA ASN A 80 1.11 -22.45 12.89
C ASN A 80 0.80 -22.45 11.38
N PRO A 81 1.55 -23.22 10.57
CA PRO A 81 1.14 -23.55 9.22
C PRO A 81 -0.27 -24.15 9.17
N LEU A 82 -1.01 -23.88 8.08
CA LEU A 82 -2.30 -24.53 7.83
C LEU A 82 -2.17 -26.05 7.88
N ALA A 83 -3.20 -26.73 8.38
CA ALA A 83 -3.24 -28.18 8.49
C ALA A 83 -3.20 -28.86 7.10
N THR A 84 -3.89 -28.26 6.12
CA THR A 84 -3.93 -28.71 4.72
C THR A 84 -3.18 -27.70 3.85
N PRO A 85 -2.24 -28.13 2.98
CA PRO A 85 -1.55 -27.22 2.08
C PRO A 85 -2.49 -26.75 0.95
N LEU A 86 -2.25 -25.54 0.46
CA LEU A 86 -2.99 -24.94 -0.64
C LEU A 86 -2.40 -25.38 -2.00
N PRO A 87 -3.19 -25.44 -3.08
CA PRO A 87 -2.66 -25.77 -4.41
C PRO A 87 -1.75 -24.65 -4.94
N ILE A 88 -0.62 -25.02 -5.55
CA ILE A 88 0.19 -24.09 -6.35
C ILE A 88 -0.52 -23.97 -7.71
N ARG A 89 -1.27 -22.90 -7.94
CA ARG A 89 -2.16 -22.74 -9.10
C ARG A 89 -1.46 -22.05 -10.28
N PHE A 90 -1.77 -22.47 -11.51
CA PHE A 90 -1.34 -21.83 -12.77
C PHE A 90 0.16 -21.51 -12.88
N ALA A 91 0.99 -22.21 -12.12
CA ALA A 91 2.42 -22.02 -12.04
C ALA A 91 3.13 -22.73 -13.19
N GLU A 92 4.19 -22.14 -13.72
CA GLU A 92 5.02 -22.75 -14.75
C GLU A 92 5.67 -24.05 -14.25
N VAL A 93 5.69 -25.07 -15.13
CA VAL A 93 6.31 -26.36 -14.89
C VAL A 93 7.37 -26.63 -15.95
N ALA A 94 8.55 -27.05 -15.52
CA ALA A 94 9.67 -27.45 -16.37
C ALA A 94 10.16 -28.85 -15.98
N VAL A 95 10.21 -29.77 -16.93
CA VAL A 95 10.62 -31.17 -16.73
C VAL A 95 11.98 -31.41 -17.37
N TYR A 96 12.90 -31.95 -16.58
CA TYR A 96 14.26 -32.25 -16.97
C TYR A 96 14.54 -33.75 -16.87
N ASP A 97 15.37 -34.29 -17.75
CA ASP A 97 15.88 -35.66 -17.63
C ASP A 97 17.07 -35.77 -16.65
N GLY A 98 17.60 -36.98 -16.49
CA GLY A 98 18.75 -37.28 -15.63
C GLY A 98 20.07 -36.63 -16.08
N SER A 99 20.13 -36.05 -17.29
CA SER A 99 21.25 -35.23 -17.77
C SER A 99 20.99 -33.72 -17.59
N ASN A 100 19.93 -33.35 -16.84
CA ASN A 100 19.46 -31.98 -16.65
C ASN A 100 19.11 -31.26 -17.97
N LYS A 101 18.77 -32.01 -19.02
CA LYS A 101 18.24 -31.46 -20.28
C LYS A 101 16.73 -31.28 -20.15
N LEU A 102 16.22 -30.14 -20.62
CA LEU A 102 14.78 -29.88 -20.69
C LEU A 102 14.10 -30.86 -21.68
N VAL A 103 13.06 -31.55 -21.22
CA VAL A 103 12.29 -32.53 -22.01
C VAL A 103 10.79 -32.25 -22.07
N GLN A 104 10.23 -31.41 -21.19
CA GLN A 104 8.87 -30.91 -21.36
C GLN A 104 8.62 -29.61 -20.60
N CYS A 105 7.78 -28.74 -21.13
CA CYS A 105 7.17 -27.64 -20.37
C CYS A 105 5.68 -27.87 -20.11
N GLY A 106 5.15 -27.23 -19.08
CA GLY A 106 3.77 -27.32 -18.69
C GLY A 106 3.36 -26.23 -17.72
N LYS A 107 2.21 -26.40 -17.08
CA LYS A 107 1.78 -25.56 -15.96
C LYS A 107 0.92 -26.34 -14.99
N THR A 108 0.70 -25.83 -13.78
CA THR A 108 -0.27 -26.40 -12.86
C THR A 108 -1.70 -25.95 -13.18
N ASP A 109 -2.70 -26.79 -12.94
CA ASP A 109 -4.11 -26.39 -13.02
C ASP A 109 -4.59 -25.65 -11.76
N VAL A 110 -5.89 -25.35 -11.68
CA VAL A 110 -6.52 -24.67 -10.52
C VAL A 110 -6.46 -25.49 -9.22
N THR A 111 -6.23 -26.81 -9.32
CA THR A 111 -6.08 -27.75 -8.20
C THR A 111 -4.62 -28.09 -7.92
N GLY A 112 -3.67 -27.46 -8.61
CA GLY A 112 -2.24 -27.71 -8.47
C GLY A 112 -1.76 -28.97 -9.20
N ARG A 113 -2.58 -29.64 -10.00
CA ARG A 113 -2.12 -30.82 -10.77
C ARG A 113 -1.19 -30.42 -11.89
N LEU A 114 -0.17 -31.23 -12.14
CA LEU A 114 0.79 -31.05 -13.22
C LEU A 114 0.11 -31.31 -14.58
N LYS A 115 0.12 -30.32 -15.47
CA LYS A 115 -0.51 -30.38 -16.80
C LYS A 115 0.44 -29.90 -17.89
N ALA A 116 0.12 -30.21 -19.15
CA ALA A 116 0.77 -29.63 -20.31
C ALA A 116 0.53 -28.11 -20.40
N LEU A 117 1.16 -27.44 -21.37
CA LEU A 117 1.10 -25.97 -21.53
C LEU A 117 -0.32 -25.41 -21.74
N ASP A 118 -1.28 -26.21 -22.21
CA ASP A 118 -2.69 -25.82 -22.29
C ASP A 118 -3.34 -25.67 -20.90
N GLY A 119 -2.87 -26.44 -19.90
CA GLY A 119 -3.41 -26.51 -18.54
C GLY A 119 -4.54 -27.54 -18.39
N ILE A 120 -4.73 -28.40 -19.39
CA ILE A 120 -5.85 -29.35 -19.48
C ILE A 120 -5.31 -30.76 -19.77
N SER A 121 -4.50 -30.88 -20.83
CA SER A 121 -3.90 -32.14 -21.26
C SER A 121 -2.87 -32.66 -20.26
N ASN A 122 -2.68 -33.97 -20.23
CA ASN A 122 -1.72 -34.60 -19.33
C ASN A 122 -0.28 -34.17 -19.69
N LEU A 123 0.55 -33.95 -18.67
CA LEU A 123 1.97 -33.69 -18.87
C LEU A 123 2.66 -34.99 -19.34
N ILE A 124 3.46 -34.91 -20.40
CA ILE A 124 4.11 -36.08 -21.02
C ILE A 124 5.64 -36.00 -21.00
N ILE A 125 6.28 -37.17 -20.96
CA ILE A 125 7.73 -37.40 -21.07
C ILE A 125 8.00 -38.52 -22.10
N PRO A 126 9.21 -38.65 -22.64
CA PRO A 126 9.54 -39.78 -23.51
C PRO A 126 9.43 -41.12 -22.76
N ALA A 127 9.02 -42.17 -23.48
CA ALA A 127 9.11 -43.56 -23.03
C ALA A 127 10.58 -44.03 -22.98
N THR A 128 11.36 -43.47 -22.05
CA THR A 128 12.77 -43.78 -21.84
C THR A 128 13.04 -43.90 -20.35
N ALA A 129 13.66 -45.01 -19.94
CA ALA A 129 13.96 -45.28 -18.55
C ALA A 129 14.97 -44.26 -17.99
N GLY A 130 14.73 -43.74 -16.79
CA GLY A 130 15.59 -42.74 -16.17
C GLY A 130 14.89 -41.89 -15.12
N ASN A 131 15.67 -41.03 -14.47
CA ASN A 131 15.17 -40.03 -13.53
C ASN A 131 14.65 -38.81 -14.28
N TYR A 132 13.48 -38.31 -13.89
CA TYR A 132 12.90 -37.06 -14.37
C TYR A 132 12.68 -36.12 -13.19
N THR A 133 13.21 -34.91 -13.29
CA THR A 133 13.03 -33.84 -12.29
C THR A 133 12.00 -32.85 -12.82
N VAL A 134 10.88 -32.74 -12.13
CA VAL A 134 9.86 -31.71 -12.37
C VAL A 134 10.15 -30.52 -11.45
N ARG A 135 10.37 -29.34 -12.02
CA ARG A 135 10.42 -28.06 -11.31
C ARG A 135 9.09 -27.33 -11.50
N VAL A 136 8.55 -26.79 -10.42
CA VAL A 136 7.39 -25.89 -10.42
C VAL A 136 7.87 -24.53 -9.94
N LEU A 137 7.77 -23.52 -10.80
CA LEU A 137 8.33 -22.20 -10.57
C LEU A 137 7.27 -21.28 -9.95
N ALA A 138 7.68 -20.32 -9.11
CA ALA A 138 6.83 -19.28 -8.56
C ALA A 138 6.57 -18.17 -9.61
N ARG A 139 6.19 -18.57 -10.83
CA ARG A 139 5.93 -17.72 -11.99
C ARG A 139 4.69 -18.21 -12.72
N THR A 140 3.89 -17.28 -13.20
CA THR A 140 2.66 -17.56 -13.96
C THR A 140 2.54 -16.55 -15.09
N HIS A 141 2.07 -17.02 -16.25
CA HIS A 141 1.68 -16.22 -17.39
C HIS A 141 0.36 -16.80 -17.88
N LYS A 142 -0.73 -16.05 -17.67
CA LYS A 142 -2.08 -16.56 -17.92
C LYS A 142 -3.00 -15.44 -18.39
N THR A 143 -3.54 -15.62 -19.58
CA THR A 143 -4.65 -14.83 -20.11
C THR A 143 -5.90 -15.02 -19.24
N LEU A 144 -6.45 -13.93 -18.73
CA LEU A 144 -7.70 -13.89 -17.98
C LEU A 144 -8.84 -13.36 -18.87
N THR A 145 -9.83 -14.22 -19.12
CA THR A 145 -10.97 -13.95 -20.00
C THR A 145 -12.25 -13.71 -19.18
N PHE A 146 -13.06 -12.72 -19.56
CA PHE A 146 -14.39 -12.50 -18.97
C PHE A 146 -15.34 -11.99 -20.06
N GLY A 147 -16.62 -12.41 -20.02
CA GLY A 147 -17.60 -12.06 -21.05
C GLY A 147 -17.79 -10.55 -21.17
N GLY A 148 -17.65 -10.01 -22.39
CA GLY A 148 -17.86 -8.58 -22.65
C GLY A 148 -16.69 -7.66 -22.30
N LYS A 149 -15.48 -8.18 -22.03
CA LYS A 149 -14.25 -7.38 -21.96
C LYS A 149 -13.09 -8.03 -22.71
N LEU A 150 -12.11 -7.22 -23.12
CA LEU A 150 -10.87 -7.74 -23.71
C LEU A 150 -10.13 -8.62 -22.70
N PRO A 151 -9.56 -9.77 -23.12
CA PRO A 151 -8.65 -10.53 -22.28
C PRO A 151 -7.47 -9.68 -21.83
N PHE A 152 -6.96 -9.96 -20.62
CA PHE A 152 -5.80 -9.29 -20.07
C PHE A 152 -4.86 -10.32 -19.43
N GLU A 153 -3.57 -10.00 -19.37
CA GLU A 153 -2.55 -10.96 -18.94
C GLU A 153 -2.25 -10.84 -17.44
N MET A 154 -2.30 -11.96 -16.75
CA MET A 154 -1.71 -12.13 -15.43
C MET A 154 -0.31 -12.71 -15.62
N PHE A 155 0.69 -11.84 -15.69
CA PHE A 155 2.10 -12.21 -15.81
C PHE A 155 2.87 -11.76 -14.57
N LEU A 156 3.26 -12.69 -13.70
CA LEU A 156 4.11 -12.37 -12.54
C LEU A 156 5.14 -13.45 -12.22
N ALA A 157 6.23 -13.04 -11.59
CA ALA A 157 7.29 -13.92 -11.08
C ALA A 157 7.74 -13.49 -9.68
N VAL A 158 7.87 -14.45 -8.75
CA VAL A 158 8.44 -14.25 -7.42
C VAL A 158 9.90 -14.70 -7.43
N LYS A 159 10.80 -13.77 -7.11
CA LYS A 159 12.27 -13.87 -7.25
C LYS A 159 12.96 -13.73 -5.89
N GLU A 160 14.15 -14.30 -5.75
CA GLU A 160 14.96 -14.17 -4.53
C GLU A 160 15.40 -12.71 -4.29
N ASP A 161 16.04 -12.08 -5.27
CA ASP A 161 16.60 -10.73 -5.16
C ASP A 161 16.77 -10.08 -6.55
N ILE A 162 17.01 -8.77 -6.56
CA ILE A 162 17.16 -7.95 -7.79
C ILE A 162 18.42 -8.26 -8.59
N TYR A 163 19.40 -8.91 -7.95
CA TYR A 163 20.73 -9.16 -8.52
C TYR A 163 20.78 -10.49 -9.27
N THR A 164 20.35 -11.57 -8.62
CA THR A 164 20.27 -12.91 -9.25
C THR A 164 19.07 -13.06 -10.18
N ASN A 165 18.03 -12.23 -10.03
CA ASN A 165 16.73 -12.38 -10.71
C ASN A 165 16.10 -13.79 -10.60
N LYS A 166 16.58 -14.61 -9.66
CA LYS A 166 16.33 -16.04 -9.63
C LYS A 166 14.90 -16.31 -9.16
N VAL A 167 14.08 -16.85 -10.05
CA VAL A 167 12.71 -17.25 -9.75
C VAL A 167 12.73 -18.40 -8.73
N HIS A 168 11.94 -18.27 -7.66
CA HIS A 168 11.76 -19.35 -6.69
C HIS A 168 11.16 -20.58 -7.37
N TYR A 169 11.57 -21.78 -6.97
CA TYR A 169 10.94 -23.02 -7.45
C TYR A 169 11.02 -24.12 -6.40
N VAL A 170 10.06 -25.04 -6.44
CA VAL A 170 10.13 -26.36 -5.79
C VAL A 170 10.28 -27.45 -6.85
N SER A 171 10.78 -28.62 -6.45
CA SER A 171 11.00 -29.71 -7.40
C SER A 171 10.80 -31.09 -6.77
N GLY A 172 10.24 -32.01 -7.56
CA GLY A 172 10.20 -33.43 -7.26
C GLY A 172 10.95 -34.21 -8.34
N THR A 173 11.62 -35.30 -7.95
CA THR A 173 12.29 -36.21 -8.89
C THR A 173 11.70 -37.60 -8.73
N SER A 174 11.42 -38.28 -9.83
CA SER A 174 10.97 -39.67 -9.83
C SER A 174 11.58 -40.45 -11.00
N TYR A 175 11.67 -41.76 -10.85
CA TYR A 175 12.17 -42.67 -11.86
C TYR A 175 11.00 -43.17 -12.74
N SER A 176 11.15 -43.10 -14.06
CA SER A 176 10.32 -43.87 -14.99
C SER A 176 11.10 -45.09 -15.46
N ASN A 177 10.42 -46.23 -15.60
CA ASN A 177 10.96 -47.44 -16.24
C ASN A 177 10.86 -47.37 -17.79
N GLY A 178 10.37 -46.27 -18.36
CA GLY A 178 10.17 -46.12 -19.79
C GLY A 178 8.91 -46.79 -20.34
N VAL A 179 8.09 -47.44 -19.50
CA VAL A 179 6.84 -48.13 -19.90
C VAL A 179 5.63 -47.53 -19.17
N ASP A 180 5.76 -47.33 -17.86
CA ASP A 180 4.71 -46.78 -17.01
C ASP A 180 4.86 -45.26 -16.83
N GLY A 181 3.70 -44.61 -16.65
CA GLY A 181 3.64 -43.20 -16.24
C GLY A 181 4.15 -43.00 -14.81
N ILE A 182 4.77 -41.86 -14.56
CA ILE A 182 5.10 -41.42 -13.20
C ILE A 182 3.79 -41.08 -12.51
N THR A 183 3.47 -41.77 -11.41
CA THR A 183 2.26 -41.55 -10.62
C THR A 183 2.60 -40.98 -9.24
N ASN A 184 1.62 -40.27 -8.64
CA ASN A 184 1.70 -39.76 -7.27
C ASN A 184 2.90 -38.85 -6.97
N LEU A 185 3.39 -38.10 -7.97
CA LEU A 185 4.46 -37.12 -7.74
C LEU A 185 3.93 -35.92 -6.92
N ASP A 186 4.25 -35.89 -5.64
CA ASP A 186 3.82 -34.86 -4.69
C ASP A 186 4.95 -33.84 -4.44
N ILE A 187 4.73 -32.60 -4.87
CA ILE A 187 5.71 -31.51 -4.78
C ILE A 187 5.20 -30.48 -3.76
N LYS A 188 5.98 -30.24 -2.70
CA LYS A 188 5.57 -29.39 -1.56
C LYS A 188 6.54 -28.24 -1.30
N ALA A 189 5.99 -27.04 -1.13
CA ALA A 189 6.69 -25.88 -0.56
C ALA A 189 6.29 -25.71 0.91
N PHE A 190 7.25 -25.51 1.81
CA PHE A 190 7.00 -25.49 3.26
C PHE A 190 7.08 -24.08 3.88
N ALA A 191 6.32 -23.89 4.97
CA ALA A 191 6.26 -22.64 5.74
C ALA A 191 7.16 -22.61 6.99
N ARG A 192 7.84 -23.71 7.31
CA ARG A 192 8.78 -23.80 8.43
C ARG A 192 10.21 -23.91 7.95
N GLN A 193 11.11 -23.14 8.56
CA GLN A 193 12.56 -23.23 8.33
C GLN A 193 13.12 -24.64 8.62
N THR A 194 12.50 -25.39 9.53
CA THR A 194 12.86 -26.78 9.84
C THR A 194 12.53 -27.79 8.74
N GLN A 195 11.71 -27.41 7.76
CA GLN A 195 11.31 -28.24 6.61
C GLN A 195 11.89 -27.71 5.30
N ASP A 196 12.00 -26.38 5.16
CA ASP A 196 12.71 -25.70 4.08
C ASP A 196 13.37 -24.42 4.63
N LEU A 197 14.70 -24.38 4.63
CA LEU A 197 15.47 -23.21 5.08
C LEU A 197 15.15 -21.93 4.27
N ALA A 198 14.77 -22.06 3.00
CA ALA A 198 14.36 -20.94 2.16
C ALA A 198 12.88 -20.56 2.33
N ILE A 199 12.11 -21.32 3.13
CA ILE A 199 10.69 -21.10 3.41
C ILE A 199 9.86 -20.91 2.12
N ARG A 200 10.06 -21.73 1.08
CA ARG A 200 9.45 -21.50 -0.24
C ARG A 200 7.93 -21.40 -0.24
N GLY A 201 7.26 -21.87 0.81
CA GLY A 201 5.84 -21.60 1.05
C GLY A 201 5.50 -20.11 0.99
N GLY A 202 6.42 -19.21 1.41
CA GLY A 202 6.25 -17.76 1.30
C GLY A 202 6.21 -17.26 -0.15
N ALA A 203 7.10 -17.75 -1.01
CA ALA A 203 7.10 -17.39 -2.44
C ALA A 203 5.81 -17.87 -3.14
N PHE A 204 5.35 -19.09 -2.82
CA PHE A 204 4.09 -19.61 -3.38
C PHE A 204 2.84 -18.99 -2.74
N ASN A 205 2.92 -18.50 -1.49
CA ASN A 205 1.88 -17.66 -0.92
C ASN A 205 1.75 -16.33 -1.68
N ALA A 206 2.86 -15.62 -1.90
CA ALA A 206 2.85 -14.37 -2.67
C ALA A 206 2.28 -14.58 -4.09
N LEU A 207 2.68 -15.65 -4.78
CA LEU A 207 2.07 -16.04 -6.07
C LEU A 207 0.55 -16.24 -5.95
N ASN A 208 0.10 -17.11 -5.04
CA ASN A 208 -1.33 -17.43 -4.89
C ASN A 208 -2.17 -16.21 -4.48
N THR A 209 -1.63 -15.34 -3.62
CA THR A 209 -2.32 -14.15 -3.12
C THR A 209 -2.49 -13.11 -4.23
N ILE A 210 -1.46 -12.85 -5.03
CA ILE A 210 -1.58 -11.98 -6.21
C ILE A 210 -2.51 -12.58 -7.27
N GLN A 211 -2.41 -13.89 -7.54
CA GLN A 211 -3.34 -14.58 -8.44
C GLN A 211 -4.81 -14.43 -8.00
N THR A 212 -5.06 -14.55 -6.69
CA THR A 212 -6.41 -14.39 -6.11
C THR A 212 -6.94 -12.97 -6.25
N ALA A 213 -6.07 -11.95 -6.13
CA ALA A 213 -6.41 -10.55 -6.38
C ALA A 213 -6.68 -10.27 -7.87
N TYR A 214 -5.90 -10.84 -8.79
CA TYR A 214 -6.16 -10.77 -10.23
C TYR A 214 -7.50 -11.45 -10.60
N GLU A 215 -7.82 -12.60 -10.00
CA GLU A 215 -9.14 -13.25 -10.14
C GLU A 215 -10.27 -12.40 -9.54
N PHE A 216 -10.03 -11.64 -8.47
CA PHE A 216 -10.99 -10.66 -7.97
C PHE A 216 -11.22 -9.53 -9.01
N ILE A 217 -10.16 -8.93 -9.55
CA ILE A 217 -10.24 -7.89 -10.60
C ILE A 217 -10.96 -8.41 -11.85
N GLN A 218 -10.65 -9.64 -12.29
CA GLN A 218 -11.28 -10.30 -13.43
C GLN A 218 -12.81 -10.32 -13.30
N ASN A 219 -13.31 -10.68 -12.13
CA ASN A 219 -14.74 -10.88 -11.88
C ASN A 219 -15.49 -9.61 -11.43
N ASN A 220 -14.81 -8.60 -10.88
CA ASN A 220 -15.46 -7.46 -10.23
C ASN A 220 -15.32 -6.11 -10.97
N THR A 221 -14.58 -6.05 -12.08
CA THR A 221 -14.49 -4.83 -12.94
C THR A 221 -15.54 -4.79 -14.07
N GLY A 222 -16.36 -5.84 -14.23
CA GLY A 222 -17.36 -5.93 -15.30
C GLY A 222 -16.73 -5.75 -16.70
N PRO A 223 -17.40 -5.09 -17.65
CA PRO A 223 -16.86 -4.83 -19.00
C PRO A 223 -15.69 -3.83 -19.08
N VAL A 224 -15.18 -3.30 -17.96
CA VAL A 224 -14.09 -2.31 -18.01
C VAL A 224 -12.78 -2.97 -18.44
N THR A 225 -12.05 -2.32 -19.35
CA THR A 225 -10.76 -2.82 -19.82
C THR A 225 -9.74 -2.83 -18.69
N THR A 226 -9.02 -3.94 -18.57
CA THR A 226 -8.04 -4.22 -17.51
C THR A 226 -6.64 -4.51 -18.09
N THR A 227 -6.48 -4.26 -19.39
CA THR A 227 -5.23 -4.44 -20.16
C THR A 227 -4.06 -3.54 -19.72
N CYS A 228 -4.33 -2.53 -18.88
CA CYS A 228 -3.28 -1.80 -18.16
C CYS A 228 -2.40 -2.71 -17.29
N LEU A 229 -2.93 -3.85 -16.81
CA LEU A 229 -2.21 -4.84 -16.00
C LEU A 229 -1.35 -5.82 -16.82
N ASN A 230 -1.36 -5.76 -18.16
CA ASN A 230 -0.63 -6.71 -19.02
C ASN A 230 0.90 -6.68 -18.85
N SER A 231 1.47 -5.65 -18.20
CA SER A 231 2.90 -5.61 -17.93
C SER A 231 3.28 -6.59 -16.83
N LYS A 232 4.33 -7.36 -17.05
CA LYS A 232 4.89 -8.28 -16.05
C LYS A 232 5.14 -7.58 -14.72
N LEU A 233 4.66 -8.20 -13.64
CA LEU A 233 4.96 -7.82 -12.26
C LEU A 233 6.08 -8.71 -11.71
N ASN A 234 7.18 -8.12 -11.24
CA ASN A 234 8.17 -8.85 -10.45
C ASN A 234 7.90 -8.64 -8.95
N VAL A 235 8.04 -9.71 -8.17
CA VAL A 235 8.00 -9.67 -6.71
C VAL A 235 9.34 -10.16 -6.19
N TYR A 236 10.05 -9.35 -5.40
CA TYR A 236 11.31 -9.75 -4.76
C TYR A 236 11.06 -10.10 -3.29
N TRP A 237 11.46 -11.30 -2.91
CA TRP A 237 11.32 -11.81 -1.55
C TRP A 237 12.35 -12.90 -1.25
N LYS A 238 12.93 -12.86 -0.04
CA LYS A 238 13.83 -13.88 0.48
C LYS A 238 13.69 -14.00 1.99
N ALA A 239 13.62 -15.22 2.51
CA ALA A 239 13.52 -15.46 3.94
C ALA A 239 14.68 -14.80 4.72
N GLY A 240 14.34 -14.05 5.77
CA GLY A 240 15.31 -13.36 6.65
C GLY A 240 15.93 -12.09 6.07
N PHE A 241 15.46 -11.60 4.91
CA PHE A 241 15.99 -10.44 4.23
C PHE A 241 15.01 -9.26 4.21
N ASN A 242 15.52 -8.07 4.58
CA ASN A 242 14.80 -6.81 4.55
C ASN A 242 15.11 -6.05 3.24
N PRO A 243 14.14 -5.83 2.34
CA PRO A 243 14.36 -5.11 1.08
C PRO A 243 14.62 -3.61 1.25
N GLY A 244 14.43 -3.02 2.43
CA GLY A 244 14.87 -1.65 2.69
C GLY A 244 16.38 -1.45 2.44
N GLN A 245 17.18 -2.52 2.51
CA GLN A 245 18.61 -2.49 2.16
C GLN A 245 18.89 -2.15 0.69
N TYR A 246 17.89 -2.24 -0.21
CA TYR A 246 18.03 -1.75 -1.59
C TYR A 246 17.87 -0.22 -1.68
N LEU A 247 17.08 0.38 -0.78
CA LEU A 247 16.89 1.83 -0.68
C LEU A 247 18.04 2.49 0.10
N GLU A 248 18.56 1.80 1.11
CA GLU A 248 19.63 2.26 1.98
C GLU A 248 20.85 1.31 2.00
N PRO A 249 21.54 1.10 0.87
CA PRO A 249 22.63 0.11 0.76
C PRO A 249 23.88 0.45 1.58
N SER A 250 24.02 1.70 2.04
CA SER A 250 25.09 2.17 2.93
C SER A 250 24.75 2.07 4.42
N THR A 251 23.47 1.90 4.77
CA THR A 251 23.03 1.80 6.17
C THR A 251 23.33 0.38 6.69
N ASN A 252 23.74 0.27 7.94
CA ASN A 252 23.94 -1.04 8.58
C ASN A 252 22.62 -1.84 8.50
N PRO A 253 22.59 -3.08 7.98
CA PRO A 253 21.37 -3.88 7.90
C PRO A 253 20.60 -4.07 9.23
N ALA A 254 21.27 -3.94 10.38
CA ALA A 254 20.63 -3.93 11.70
C ALA A 254 19.75 -2.67 11.96
N ASN A 255 20.03 -1.58 11.25
CA ASN A 255 19.44 -0.26 11.45
C ASN A 255 18.35 0.06 10.40
N VAL A 256 18.34 -0.63 9.26
CA VAL A 256 17.31 -0.40 8.23
C VAL A 256 15.93 -0.85 8.72
N THR A 257 14.93 0.03 8.59
CA THR A 257 13.53 -0.24 8.92
C THR A 257 12.96 -1.35 8.02
N SER A 258 12.16 -2.27 8.57
CA SER A 258 11.70 -3.47 7.85
C SER A 258 10.25 -3.35 7.38
N ASN A 259 10.08 -2.80 6.19
CA ASN A 259 8.78 -2.67 5.50
C ASN A 259 8.76 -3.44 4.18
N SER A 260 7.56 -3.72 3.67
CA SER A 260 7.34 -3.96 2.24
C SER A 260 7.19 -2.62 1.52
N TYR A 261 7.36 -2.60 0.19
CA TYR A 261 7.07 -1.42 -0.64
C TYR A 261 6.94 -1.77 -2.14
N TYR A 262 6.33 -0.86 -2.89
CA TYR A 262 6.24 -0.88 -4.35
C TYR A 262 7.09 0.23 -5.00
N VAL A 263 7.81 -0.10 -6.08
CA VAL A 263 8.56 0.88 -6.88
C VAL A 263 7.90 1.07 -8.25
N ASN A 264 7.30 2.25 -8.46
CA ASN A 264 6.53 2.59 -9.66
C ASN A 264 7.34 2.49 -10.96
N GLY A 265 8.53 3.11 -11.00
CA GLY A 265 9.37 3.16 -12.20
C GLY A 265 9.81 1.80 -12.72
N GLU A 266 9.99 0.83 -11.82
CA GLU A 266 10.45 -0.53 -12.15
C GLU A 266 9.32 -1.55 -12.24
N LYS A 267 8.13 -1.22 -11.73
CA LYS A 267 6.98 -2.12 -11.57
C LYS A 267 7.28 -3.34 -10.69
N ASN A 268 8.05 -3.11 -9.64
CA ASN A 268 8.57 -4.15 -8.76
C ASN A 268 7.93 -4.05 -7.36
N LEU A 269 7.44 -5.18 -6.86
CA LEU A 269 6.98 -5.36 -5.48
C LEU A 269 8.13 -5.91 -4.63
N PHE A 270 8.34 -5.35 -3.45
CA PHE A 270 9.37 -5.78 -2.50
C PHE A 270 8.71 -6.20 -1.20
N ILE A 271 8.79 -7.48 -0.86
CA ILE A 271 8.15 -8.02 0.35
C ILE A 271 9.23 -8.31 1.38
N THR A 272 9.10 -7.78 2.61
CA THR A 272 10.06 -8.12 3.67
C THR A 272 9.92 -9.57 4.10
N GLY A 273 11.04 -10.28 4.15
CA GLY A 273 11.14 -11.66 4.61
C GLY A 273 11.61 -11.79 6.04
N GLY A 274 11.80 -10.68 6.76
CA GLY A 274 12.49 -10.63 8.05
C GLY A 274 13.77 -9.78 7.95
N LYS A 275 14.68 -9.92 8.93
CA LYS A 275 15.90 -9.09 9.02
C LYS A 275 17.04 -9.91 9.62
N LEU A 276 18.24 -9.81 9.04
CA LEU A 276 19.43 -10.53 9.49
C LEU A 276 19.25 -12.06 9.67
N GLY A 277 18.46 -12.70 8.81
CA GLY A 277 18.14 -14.13 8.89
C GLY A 277 17.00 -14.48 9.86
N ASN A 278 16.60 -13.55 10.74
CA ASN A 278 15.47 -13.71 11.65
C ASN A 278 14.15 -13.46 10.90
N VAL A 279 13.22 -14.41 11.04
CA VAL A 279 11.89 -14.39 10.41
C VAL A 279 10.75 -14.43 11.43
N SER A 280 11.07 -14.62 12.71
CA SER A 280 10.09 -14.99 13.75
C SER A 280 9.83 -13.88 14.77
N ILE A 281 10.80 -12.98 15.00
CA ILE A 281 10.65 -11.76 15.81
C ILE A 281 10.47 -10.55 14.90
N GLU A 282 11.25 -10.52 13.81
CA GLU A 282 11.28 -9.42 12.84
C GLU A 282 10.02 -9.39 11.97
N THR A 283 9.71 -8.22 11.43
CA THR A 283 8.59 -8.03 10.49
C THR A 283 8.82 -8.86 9.22
N ALA A 284 7.87 -9.76 8.89
CA ALA A 284 7.99 -10.69 7.77
C ALA A 284 6.63 -10.91 7.09
N HIS A 285 6.42 -10.25 5.95
CA HIS A 285 5.12 -10.12 5.29
C HIS A 285 4.79 -11.22 4.27
N HIS A 286 5.64 -12.24 4.10
CA HIS A 286 5.45 -13.29 3.08
C HIS A 286 4.26 -14.23 3.32
N PHE A 287 3.75 -14.28 4.55
CA PHE A 287 2.46 -14.91 4.88
C PHE A 287 1.37 -13.89 5.24
N ASP A 288 1.64 -12.61 5.05
CA ASP A 288 0.69 -11.53 5.25
C ASP A 288 -0.01 -11.19 3.93
N ASP A 289 -1.16 -11.81 3.69
CA ASP A 289 -1.89 -11.60 2.44
C ASP A 289 -2.37 -10.16 2.29
N PHE A 290 -2.71 -9.49 3.40
CA PHE A 290 -3.21 -8.12 3.35
C PHE A 290 -2.11 -7.18 2.87
N VAL A 291 -0.89 -7.29 3.43
CA VAL A 291 0.25 -6.49 2.97
C VAL A 291 0.62 -6.82 1.51
N ILE A 292 0.64 -8.09 1.11
CA ILE A 292 0.94 -8.46 -0.29
C ILE A 292 -0.09 -7.87 -1.27
N ILE A 293 -1.37 -7.80 -0.89
CA ILE A 293 -2.42 -7.19 -1.73
C ILE A 293 -2.37 -5.65 -1.67
N HIS A 294 -1.97 -5.05 -0.54
CA HIS A 294 -1.74 -3.61 -0.42
C HIS A 294 -0.67 -3.14 -1.41
N GLU A 295 0.49 -3.81 -1.44
CA GLU A 295 1.56 -3.47 -2.41
C GLU A 295 1.11 -3.63 -3.87
N LEU A 296 0.27 -4.66 -4.13
CA LEU A 296 -0.36 -4.85 -5.44
C LEU A 296 -1.36 -3.71 -5.76
N GLY A 297 -2.01 -3.14 -4.75
CA GLY A 297 -2.86 -1.95 -4.86
C GLY A 297 -2.13 -0.74 -5.43
N HIS A 298 -0.89 -0.49 -4.98
CA HIS A 298 -0.03 0.54 -5.57
C HIS A 298 0.36 0.23 -7.02
N PHE A 299 0.69 -1.03 -7.34
CA PHE A 299 0.94 -1.44 -8.74
C PHE A 299 -0.29 -1.19 -9.63
N ILE A 300 -1.49 -1.52 -9.14
CA ILE A 300 -2.75 -1.27 -9.86
C ILE A 300 -2.98 0.23 -10.06
N GLU A 301 -2.77 1.06 -9.05
CA GLU A 301 -2.88 2.51 -9.19
C GLU A 301 -1.87 3.07 -10.19
N ALA A 302 -0.62 2.63 -10.14
CA ALA A 302 0.42 3.05 -11.07
C ALA A 302 0.09 2.67 -12.52
N GLN A 303 -0.34 1.44 -12.78
CA GLN A 303 -0.61 0.96 -14.14
C GLN A 303 -1.95 1.46 -14.69
N CYS A 304 -2.99 1.47 -13.87
CA CYS A 304 -4.37 1.71 -14.28
C CYS A 304 -4.97 3.03 -13.79
N GLY A 305 -4.39 3.66 -12.75
CA GLY A 305 -4.93 4.87 -12.11
C GLY A 305 -4.20 6.17 -12.42
N GLN A 306 -2.90 6.18 -12.72
CA GLN A 306 -2.13 7.41 -13.04
C GLN A 306 -2.36 8.59 -12.05
N LEU A 307 -2.48 8.26 -10.76
CA LEU A 307 -2.53 9.21 -9.66
C LEU A 307 -1.11 9.32 -9.09
N THR A 308 -0.67 10.55 -8.77
CA THR A 308 0.72 10.78 -8.34
C THR A 308 0.78 11.13 -6.86
N SER A 309 1.21 10.18 -6.06
CA SER A 309 1.60 10.39 -4.66
C SER A 309 3.02 10.98 -4.57
N PRO A 310 3.33 11.82 -3.57
CA PRO A 310 4.70 12.20 -3.24
C PRO A 310 5.51 11.03 -2.65
N GLY A 311 4.85 9.97 -2.18
CA GLY A 311 5.49 8.93 -1.37
C GLY A 311 6.02 9.45 -0.03
N GLY A 312 6.87 8.65 0.61
CA GLY A 312 7.55 8.97 1.86
C GLY A 312 7.00 8.26 3.10
N SER A 313 7.67 8.46 4.22
CA SER A 313 7.28 7.88 5.51
C SER A 313 5.92 8.42 5.96
N HIS A 314 5.01 7.53 6.29
CA HIS A 314 3.64 7.82 6.70
C HIS A 314 3.21 6.90 7.84
N SER A 315 1.96 7.05 8.30
CA SER A 315 1.35 6.16 9.28
C SER A 315 -0.15 6.37 9.26
N ILE A 316 -0.91 5.27 9.18
CA ILE A 316 -2.37 5.24 9.07
C ILE A 316 -3.14 5.95 10.20
N ILE A 317 -2.45 6.23 11.31
CA ILE A 317 -2.97 7.00 12.45
C ILE A 317 -2.75 8.51 12.33
N ALA A 318 -1.99 8.98 11.34
CA ALA A 318 -1.55 10.36 11.20
C ALA A 318 -2.26 11.08 10.05
N ARG A 319 -2.11 12.41 10.03
CA ARG A 319 -2.58 13.27 8.94
C ARG A 319 -1.40 13.57 8.01
N ILE A 320 -1.56 13.32 6.73
CA ILE A 320 -0.51 13.42 5.71
C ILE A 320 -1.02 14.12 4.44
N ASP A 321 -0.15 14.33 3.46
CA ASP A 321 -0.50 14.88 2.14
C ASP A 321 -1.71 14.15 1.54
N PRO A 322 -2.79 14.83 1.09
CA PRO A 322 -4.00 14.18 0.58
C PRO A 322 -3.80 13.20 -0.57
N ARG A 323 -2.73 13.34 -1.36
CA ARG A 323 -2.36 12.41 -2.44
C ARG A 323 -1.77 11.13 -1.87
N LEU A 324 -0.91 11.24 -0.86
CA LEU A 324 -0.34 10.09 -0.14
C LEU A 324 -1.44 9.37 0.65
N ALA A 325 -2.25 10.11 1.40
CA ALA A 325 -3.42 9.58 2.11
C ALA A 325 -4.36 8.79 1.18
N TRP A 326 -4.55 9.29 -0.05
CA TRP A 326 -5.30 8.55 -1.07
C TRP A 326 -4.59 7.28 -1.54
N THR A 327 -3.32 7.34 -1.97
CA THR A 327 -2.59 6.18 -2.48
C THR A 327 -2.51 5.04 -1.46
N GLU A 328 -2.22 5.36 -0.19
CA GLU A 328 -2.23 4.40 0.91
C GLU A 328 -3.66 3.91 1.22
N GLY A 329 -4.62 4.84 1.31
CA GLY A 329 -6.03 4.51 1.57
C GLY A 329 -6.67 3.64 0.48
N TRP A 330 -6.24 3.79 -0.77
CA TRP A 330 -6.62 2.96 -1.91
C TRP A 330 -6.02 1.55 -1.81
N ALA A 331 -4.71 1.44 -1.54
CA ALA A 331 -4.02 0.16 -1.37
C ALA A 331 -4.63 -0.65 -0.21
N ASN A 332 -4.87 0.00 0.92
CA ASN A 332 -5.55 -0.55 2.09
C ASN A 332 -7.00 -0.97 1.81
N TYR A 333 -7.76 -0.13 1.09
CA TYR A 333 -9.11 -0.48 0.65
C TYR A 333 -9.11 -1.72 -0.26
N PHE A 334 -8.22 -1.76 -1.26
CA PHE A 334 -8.14 -2.86 -2.22
C PHE A 334 -7.78 -4.18 -1.51
N ALA A 335 -6.81 -4.16 -0.60
CA ALA A 335 -6.51 -5.30 0.27
C ALA A 335 -7.73 -5.75 1.09
N GLY A 336 -8.39 -4.82 1.78
CA GLY A 336 -9.61 -5.09 2.54
C GLY A 336 -10.74 -5.69 1.70
N GLN A 337 -10.92 -5.23 0.46
CA GLN A 337 -11.95 -5.68 -0.46
C GLN A 337 -11.66 -7.07 -1.04
N VAL A 338 -10.42 -7.34 -1.45
CA VAL A 338 -10.02 -8.68 -1.92
C VAL A 338 -10.13 -9.67 -0.77
N MET A 339 -9.66 -9.32 0.43
CA MET A 339 -9.81 -10.16 1.62
C MET A 339 -11.28 -10.44 1.92
N ASN A 340 -12.16 -9.43 1.96
CA ASN A 340 -13.61 -9.62 2.12
C ASN A 340 -14.19 -10.64 1.13
N ALA A 341 -13.85 -10.51 -0.16
CA ALA A 341 -14.40 -11.35 -1.23
C ALA A 341 -13.73 -12.73 -1.39
N LYS A 342 -12.51 -12.93 -0.85
CA LYS A 342 -11.65 -14.09 -1.16
C LYS A 342 -10.99 -14.75 0.05
N ILE A 343 -11.35 -14.39 1.29
CA ILE A 343 -10.69 -14.91 2.49
C ILE A 343 -10.63 -16.45 2.56
N SER A 344 -11.65 -17.16 2.08
CA SER A 344 -11.67 -18.63 2.03
C SER A 344 -10.64 -19.24 1.04
N SER A 345 -10.23 -18.48 0.02
CA SER A 345 -9.20 -18.89 -0.96
C SER A 345 -7.78 -18.54 -0.49
N LEU A 346 -7.65 -17.56 0.40
CA LEU A 346 -6.37 -17.09 0.97
C LEU A 346 -6.03 -17.83 2.28
N ASN A 347 -7.03 -18.06 3.12
CA ASN A 347 -6.91 -18.68 4.44
C ASN A 347 -8.21 -19.45 4.80
N PRO A 348 -8.38 -20.70 4.31
CA PRO A 348 -9.62 -21.47 4.46
C PRO A 348 -9.98 -21.81 5.92
N GLU A 349 -9.01 -21.78 6.84
CA GLU A 349 -9.25 -22.03 8.26
C GLU A 349 -9.85 -20.84 9.00
N LEU A 350 -9.78 -19.62 8.44
CA LEU A 350 -10.15 -18.42 9.20
C LEU A 350 -11.65 -18.32 9.46
N ILE A 351 -12.50 -18.65 8.47
CA ILE A 351 -13.96 -18.62 8.65
C ILE A 351 -14.41 -19.59 9.77
N PRO A 352 -13.96 -20.87 9.78
CA PRO A 352 -14.19 -21.76 10.93
C PRO A 352 -13.68 -21.23 12.27
N LYS A 353 -12.49 -20.60 12.31
CA LYS A 353 -11.93 -20.01 13.53
C LYS A 353 -12.78 -18.85 14.05
N LEU A 354 -13.21 -17.93 13.18
CA LEU A 354 -14.11 -16.83 13.54
C LEU A 354 -15.44 -17.37 14.09
N ALA A 355 -16.03 -18.36 13.41
CA ALA A 355 -17.28 -18.97 13.86
C ALA A 355 -17.17 -19.69 15.22
N ALA A 356 -16.03 -20.34 15.50
CA ALA A 356 -15.77 -20.99 16.79
C ALA A 356 -15.69 -19.98 17.96
N GLU A 357 -15.21 -18.76 17.69
CA GLU A 357 -15.18 -17.64 18.66
C GLU A 357 -16.50 -16.84 18.69
N GLY A 358 -17.54 -17.25 17.96
CA GLY A 358 -18.82 -16.54 17.86
C GLY A 358 -18.78 -15.24 17.04
N LEU A 359 -17.71 -15.01 16.27
CA LEU A 359 -17.50 -13.81 15.48
C LEU A 359 -18.13 -13.90 14.07
N PRO A 360 -18.43 -12.75 13.42
CA PRO A 360 -18.91 -12.73 12.04
C PRO A 360 -17.94 -13.42 11.07
N SER A 361 -18.48 -14.20 10.13
CA SER A 361 -17.70 -14.92 9.11
C SER A 361 -17.20 -14.05 7.95
N SER A 362 -17.63 -12.80 7.85
CA SER A 362 -17.18 -11.84 6.83
C SER A 362 -15.94 -11.08 7.29
N TRP A 363 -14.90 -11.06 6.45
CA TRP A 363 -13.71 -10.26 6.71
C TRP A 363 -14.02 -8.77 6.55
N LYS A 364 -13.71 -7.97 7.58
CA LYS A 364 -13.94 -6.51 7.62
C LYS A 364 -12.79 -5.74 8.25
N TYR A 365 -11.61 -6.35 8.29
CA TYR A 365 -10.47 -5.87 9.07
C TYR A 365 -9.36 -5.35 8.16
N PHE A 366 -8.74 -4.25 8.55
CA PHE A 366 -7.35 -4.01 8.18
C PHE A 366 -6.49 -5.03 8.93
N PHE A 367 -5.40 -5.53 8.33
CA PHE A 367 -4.44 -6.38 9.04
C PHE A 367 -3.01 -6.17 8.54
N ALA A 368 -2.05 -6.17 9.47
CA ALA A 368 -0.64 -6.37 9.21
C ALA A 368 -0.02 -7.21 10.35
N SER A 369 1.11 -7.87 10.11
CA SER A 369 1.73 -8.81 11.06
C SER A 369 3.23 -8.60 11.27
N LYS A 370 3.68 -8.82 12.51
CA LYS A 370 5.09 -8.73 12.93
C LYS A 370 5.43 -9.97 13.76
N GLY A 371 6.43 -10.72 13.31
CA GLY A 371 6.74 -12.04 13.86
C GLY A 371 5.60 -13.06 13.68
N PHE A 372 5.77 -14.24 14.30
CA PHE A 372 4.75 -15.28 14.32
C PHE A 372 4.83 -16.14 15.57
N THR A 373 3.83 -17.00 15.76
CA THR A 373 3.85 -18.10 16.73
C THR A 373 3.90 -19.46 16.02
N ASP A 374 4.58 -20.44 16.60
CA ASP A 374 4.62 -21.81 16.08
C ASP A 374 4.80 -22.79 17.25
N SER A 375 3.73 -23.52 17.57
CA SER A 375 3.71 -24.40 18.75
C SER A 375 4.57 -25.64 18.60
N PHE A 376 4.90 -26.04 17.36
CA PHE A 376 5.85 -27.12 17.10
C PHE A 376 7.30 -26.68 17.30
N GLN A 377 7.60 -25.40 17.05
CA GLN A 377 8.94 -24.83 17.22
C GLN A 377 9.14 -24.09 18.56
N GLY A 378 8.10 -23.99 19.41
CA GLY A 378 8.15 -23.25 20.67
C GLY A 378 8.25 -21.72 20.50
N ILE A 379 7.79 -21.17 19.38
CA ILE A 379 7.92 -19.74 19.05
C ILE A 379 6.65 -19.00 19.48
N THR A 380 6.80 -17.89 20.22
CA THR A 380 5.70 -17.13 20.85
C THR A 380 5.74 -15.62 20.53
N ASN A 381 6.32 -15.23 19.38
CA ASN A 381 6.67 -13.84 19.05
C ASN A 381 5.64 -13.16 18.13
N GLY A 382 4.48 -13.78 17.90
CA GLY A 382 3.49 -13.30 16.94
C GLY A 382 2.72 -12.10 17.45
N THR A 383 2.82 -11.01 16.70
CA THR A 383 2.08 -9.76 16.89
C THR A 383 1.55 -9.28 15.54
N GLY A 384 0.91 -8.12 15.53
CA GLY A 384 0.28 -7.56 14.35
C GLY A 384 -0.42 -6.24 14.66
N PHE A 385 -1.25 -5.80 13.74
CA PHE A 385 -1.92 -4.53 13.80
C PHE A 385 -3.20 -4.61 12.98
N MET A 386 -4.34 -4.33 13.60
CA MET A 386 -5.65 -4.40 12.93
C MET A 386 -6.62 -3.36 13.45
N PHE A 387 -7.59 -3.01 12.61
CA PHE A 387 -8.80 -2.31 13.02
C PHE A 387 -10.00 -2.80 12.20
N ASP A 388 -11.19 -2.61 12.75
CA ASP A 388 -12.45 -2.94 12.08
C ASP A 388 -12.91 -1.80 11.18
N MET A 389 -12.89 -2.02 9.86
CA MET A 389 -13.24 -1.00 8.87
C MET A 389 -14.72 -0.61 8.89
N SER A 390 -15.57 -1.37 9.61
CA SER A 390 -16.99 -1.05 9.81
C SER A 390 -17.26 -0.10 10.99
N LYS A 391 -16.28 0.16 11.87
CA LYS A 391 -16.42 1.10 12.99
C LYS A 391 -16.63 2.54 12.48
N PRO A 392 -17.34 3.42 13.20
CA PRO A 392 -17.60 4.79 12.75
C PRO A 392 -16.32 5.65 12.82
N GLY A 393 -16.14 6.62 11.93
CA GLY A 393 -14.88 7.38 11.85
C GLY A 393 -14.57 8.24 13.09
N ASN A 394 -15.59 8.61 13.87
CA ASN A 394 -15.47 9.33 15.14
C ASN A 394 -15.22 8.42 16.36
N ASN A 395 -15.28 7.10 16.17
CA ASN A 395 -14.83 6.10 17.12
C ASN A 395 -14.32 4.88 16.34
N PRO A 396 -13.11 4.99 15.73
CA PRO A 396 -12.49 3.92 14.93
C PRO A 396 -11.95 2.77 15.79
N ASP A 397 -12.38 2.70 17.05
CA ASP A 397 -11.86 1.92 18.17
C ASP A 397 -10.56 2.46 18.80
N ILE A 398 -10.38 2.12 20.09
CA ILE A 398 -9.17 2.37 20.88
C ILE A 398 -8.72 1.01 21.43
N TRP A 399 -7.50 0.60 21.10
CA TRP A 399 -6.98 -0.68 21.56
C TRP A 399 -6.30 -0.61 22.94
N GLN A 400 -6.58 -1.59 23.78
CA GLN A 400 -5.99 -1.87 25.10
C GLN A 400 -6.17 -3.37 25.43
N ILE A 401 -5.29 -4.11 26.12
CA ILE A 401 -3.86 -3.97 26.46
C ILE A 401 -3.28 -5.40 26.44
N GLY A 402 -2.02 -5.59 26.00
CA GLY A 402 -1.26 -6.84 26.11
C GLY A 402 -0.49 -7.23 24.84
N ALA A 403 0.79 -7.58 24.97
CA ALA A 403 1.69 -8.11 23.92
C ALA A 403 1.63 -7.49 22.51
N PHE A 404 1.34 -6.18 22.41
CA PHE A 404 1.19 -5.47 21.14
C PHE A 404 1.62 -4.00 21.31
N GLU A 405 2.35 -3.48 20.32
CA GLU A 405 2.64 -2.04 20.16
C GLU A 405 1.54 -1.44 19.28
N GLY A 406 0.55 -0.77 19.88
CA GLY A 406 -0.59 -0.18 19.19
C GLY A 406 -0.78 1.29 19.54
N PHE A 407 -0.86 2.14 18.52
CA PHE A 407 -1.13 3.58 18.68
C PHE A 407 -2.64 3.88 18.53
N LEU A 408 -3.09 5.01 19.06
CA LEU A 408 -4.45 5.52 18.84
C LEU A 408 -4.63 5.90 17.38
N PHE A 409 -5.70 5.44 16.73
CA PHE A 409 -6.13 5.98 15.44
C PHE A 409 -6.70 7.39 15.65
N ASP A 410 -6.20 8.37 14.89
CA ASP A 410 -6.75 9.73 14.87
C ASP A 410 -8.20 9.70 14.33
N PRO A 411 -9.21 10.00 15.17
CA PRO A 411 -10.61 9.97 14.77
C PRO A 411 -10.95 11.20 13.92
N VAL A 412 -12.09 11.14 13.24
CA VAL A 412 -12.69 12.31 12.58
C VAL A 412 -13.86 12.87 13.38
N ASP A 413 -14.11 14.17 13.29
CA ASP A 413 -15.28 14.87 13.84
C ASP A 413 -16.07 15.55 12.70
N PRO A 414 -16.85 14.78 11.91
CA PRO A 414 -17.48 15.28 10.69
C PRO A 414 -18.43 16.48 10.87
N PRO A 415 -19.21 16.61 11.98
CA PRO A 415 -20.01 17.80 12.23
C PRO A 415 -19.20 19.10 12.37
N ARG A 416 -17.96 18.98 12.88
CA ARG A 416 -17.10 20.13 13.18
C ARG A 416 -16.09 20.41 12.08
N TYR A 417 -15.59 19.36 11.43
CA TYR A 417 -14.45 19.39 10.52
C TYR A 417 -14.82 18.69 9.19
N LEU A 418 -15.44 19.43 8.27
CA LEU A 418 -15.80 18.92 6.95
C LEU A 418 -14.53 18.71 6.09
N GLY A 419 -14.44 17.60 5.36
CA GLY A 419 -13.36 17.30 4.42
C GLY A 419 -12.04 16.82 5.04
N GLU A 420 -11.94 16.71 6.37
CA GLU A 420 -10.68 16.33 7.03
C GLU A 420 -10.24 14.88 6.78
N GLY A 421 -11.17 14.01 6.39
CA GLY A 421 -10.88 12.60 6.08
C GLY A 421 -9.94 12.44 4.89
N HIS A 422 -9.90 13.43 3.99
CA HIS A 422 -9.05 13.42 2.81
C HIS A 422 -7.54 13.45 3.15
N PHE A 423 -7.17 13.79 4.39
CA PHE A 423 -5.78 13.78 4.90
C PHE A 423 -5.39 12.47 5.59
N ARG A 424 -6.26 11.45 5.63
CA ARG A 424 -6.06 10.21 6.42
C ARG A 424 -6.28 8.95 5.60
N GLU A 425 -5.23 8.13 5.53
CA GLU A 425 -5.24 6.80 4.91
C GLU A 425 -6.40 5.94 5.45
N GLY A 426 -6.56 5.90 6.78
CA GLY A 426 -7.57 5.09 7.46
C GLY A 426 -9.01 5.56 7.22
N ALA A 427 -9.24 6.87 7.11
CA ALA A 427 -10.57 7.41 6.82
C ALA A 427 -11.00 7.09 5.38
N ILE A 428 -10.08 7.26 4.42
CA ILE A 428 -10.26 6.90 3.01
C ILE A 428 -10.52 5.40 2.86
N THR A 429 -9.72 4.57 3.54
CA THR A 429 -9.89 3.10 3.59
C THR A 429 -11.30 2.71 4.05
N ARG A 430 -11.73 3.22 5.22
CA ARG A 430 -13.06 2.94 5.78
C ARG A 430 -14.18 3.48 4.92
N GLY A 431 -14.01 4.66 4.33
CA GLY A 431 -15.00 5.29 3.45
C GLY A 431 -15.29 4.41 2.24
N LEU A 432 -14.24 4.01 1.50
CA LEU A 432 -14.37 3.11 0.35
C LEU A 432 -14.94 1.74 0.77
N PHE A 433 -14.49 1.16 1.89
CA PHE A 433 -14.99 -0.12 2.39
C PHE A 433 -16.49 -0.08 2.72
N LYS A 434 -16.95 0.97 3.43
CA LYS A 434 -18.37 1.18 3.79
C LYS A 434 -19.26 1.44 2.59
N LEU A 435 -18.74 2.08 1.54
CA LEU A 435 -19.45 2.30 0.28
C LEU A 435 -19.67 0.99 -0.51
N THR A 436 -18.77 0.01 -0.36
CA THR A 436 -18.71 -1.18 -1.23
C THR A 436 -19.08 -2.51 -0.54
N ASN A 437 -19.32 -2.52 0.77
CA ASN A 437 -19.62 -3.74 1.53
C ASN A 437 -20.82 -3.56 2.47
N THR A 438 -21.47 -4.67 2.80
CA THR A 438 -22.46 -4.75 3.87
C THR A 438 -21.76 -5.12 5.20
N CYS A 439 -21.85 -4.24 6.20
CA CYS A 439 -21.15 -4.45 7.48
C CYS A 439 -21.83 -3.75 8.69
N GLY A 440 -23.16 -3.67 8.68
CA GLY A 440 -23.95 -3.07 9.77
C GLY A 440 -24.24 -1.58 9.56
N ALA A 441 -24.55 -0.86 10.65
CA ALA A 441 -25.16 0.48 10.62
C ALA A 441 -24.32 1.61 9.97
N ASN A 442 -23.02 1.38 9.78
CA ASN A 442 -22.10 2.36 9.18
C ASN A 442 -21.85 2.12 7.68
N CYS A 443 -22.34 1.01 7.14
CA CYS A 443 -22.04 0.56 5.78
C CYS A 443 -23.30 0.57 4.90
N MET A 444 -23.12 0.50 3.58
CA MET A 444 -24.22 0.34 2.63
C MET A 444 -24.79 -1.09 2.72
N SER A 445 -26.09 -1.24 2.96
CA SER A 445 -26.70 -2.53 3.35
C SER A 445 -27.38 -3.30 2.22
N ALA A 446 -28.03 -2.59 1.29
CA ALA A 446 -28.98 -3.19 0.33
C ALA A 446 -28.47 -3.18 -1.13
N SER A 447 -27.64 -2.21 -1.49
CA SER A 447 -26.99 -2.14 -2.81
C SER A 447 -25.65 -1.41 -2.68
N PRO A 448 -24.59 -2.09 -2.18
CA PRO A 448 -23.25 -1.52 -2.13
C PRO A 448 -22.76 -1.08 -3.51
N ILE A 449 -21.93 -0.03 -3.56
CA ILE A 449 -21.27 0.39 -4.79
C ILE A 449 -20.41 -0.76 -5.31
N SER A 450 -20.60 -1.16 -6.57
CA SER A 450 -19.77 -2.20 -7.17
C SER A 450 -18.32 -1.74 -7.32
N PHE A 451 -17.37 -2.66 -7.13
CA PHE A 451 -15.95 -2.39 -7.35
C PHE A 451 -15.68 -1.88 -8.78
N GLN A 452 -16.48 -2.28 -9.77
CA GLN A 452 -16.46 -1.71 -11.13
C GLN A 452 -16.58 -0.17 -11.13
N ASN A 453 -17.45 0.40 -10.31
CA ASN A 453 -17.65 1.86 -10.29
C ASN A 453 -16.51 2.57 -9.54
N ILE A 454 -15.94 1.96 -8.49
CA ILE A 454 -14.68 2.44 -7.87
C ILE A 454 -13.52 2.41 -8.88
N TRP A 455 -13.38 1.31 -9.61
CA TRP A 455 -12.37 1.17 -10.66
C TRP A 455 -12.54 2.26 -11.71
N LYS A 456 -13.75 2.46 -12.25
CA LYS A 456 -14.02 3.55 -13.20
C LYS A 456 -13.63 4.92 -12.67
N SER A 457 -13.83 5.19 -11.37
CA SER A 457 -13.56 6.52 -10.79
C SER A 457 -12.07 6.84 -10.64
N MET A 458 -11.20 5.84 -10.47
CA MET A 458 -9.74 6.03 -10.50
C MET A 458 -9.10 5.83 -11.88
N ASP A 459 -9.69 5.01 -12.75
CA ASP A 459 -9.12 4.53 -14.01
C ASP A 459 -8.57 5.64 -14.97
N ARG A 460 -7.52 5.30 -15.71
CA ARG A 460 -6.81 6.19 -16.64
C ARG A 460 -7.53 6.52 -17.95
N ILE A 461 -8.64 5.83 -18.26
CA ILE A 461 -9.44 6.04 -19.47
C ILE A 461 -10.75 6.78 -19.13
N THR A 462 -11.39 6.41 -18.01
CA THR A 462 -12.69 6.95 -17.61
C THR A 462 -12.64 7.87 -16.38
N GLY A 463 -11.70 7.67 -15.47
CA GLY A 463 -11.70 8.26 -14.13
C GLY A 463 -10.68 9.38 -13.91
N ALA A 464 -10.30 9.56 -12.65
CA ALA A 464 -9.32 10.54 -12.21
C ALA A 464 -7.94 10.36 -12.89
N GLY A 465 -7.56 9.14 -13.29
CA GLY A 465 -6.34 8.90 -14.04
C GLY A 465 -6.28 9.61 -15.38
N LYS A 466 -7.40 9.64 -16.11
CA LYS A 466 -7.52 10.30 -17.43
C LYS A 466 -7.22 11.81 -17.36
N SER A 467 -7.39 12.40 -16.18
CA SER A 467 -7.21 13.82 -15.95
C SER A 467 -5.77 14.25 -16.17
N ILE A 468 -5.56 15.21 -17.08
CA ILE A 468 -4.30 15.93 -17.34
C ILE A 468 -3.78 16.74 -16.13
N TYR A 469 -4.58 16.84 -15.08
CA TYR A 469 -4.19 17.44 -13.82
C TYR A 469 -3.43 16.41 -12.98
N THR A 470 -2.19 16.73 -12.61
CA THR A 470 -1.28 15.82 -11.90
C THR A 470 -1.66 15.67 -10.43
N PHE A 471 -1.96 16.77 -9.75
CA PHE A 471 -2.32 16.82 -8.34
C PHE A 471 -3.76 16.35 -8.14
N LYS A 472 -3.92 15.13 -7.66
CA LYS A 472 -5.21 14.42 -7.53
C LYS A 472 -5.22 13.61 -6.25
N ASP A 473 -6.35 13.62 -5.55
CA ASP A 473 -6.55 13.02 -4.24
C ASP A 473 -7.86 12.21 -4.19
N SER A 474 -8.19 11.77 -2.98
CA SER A 474 -9.43 11.04 -2.68
C SER A 474 -10.70 11.84 -3.01
N HIS A 475 -10.71 13.16 -2.82
CA HIS A 475 -11.84 14.01 -3.16
C HIS A 475 -12.19 13.91 -4.65
N ARG A 476 -11.18 14.07 -5.53
CA ARG A 476 -11.42 14.04 -6.98
C ARG A 476 -11.98 12.69 -7.45
N VAL A 477 -11.52 11.58 -6.86
CA VAL A 477 -12.04 10.23 -7.18
C VAL A 477 -13.48 10.08 -6.71
N LEU A 478 -13.82 10.52 -5.50
CA LEU A 478 -15.17 10.38 -4.94
C LEU A 478 -16.22 11.26 -5.67
N GLU A 479 -15.85 12.44 -6.15
CA GLU A 479 -16.72 13.26 -7.02
C GLU A 479 -17.02 12.57 -8.36
N ILE A 480 -16.00 11.96 -8.97
CA ILE A 480 -16.18 11.19 -10.22
C ILE A 480 -17.04 9.94 -9.95
N LEU A 481 -16.83 9.26 -8.81
CA LEU A 481 -17.65 8.13 -8.39
C LEU A 481 -19.13 8.52 -8.25
N LYS A 482 -19.42 9.65 -7.59
CA LYS A 482 -20.79 10.20 -7.46
C LYS A 482 -21.43 10.42 -8.83
N ASN A 483 -20.69 10.94 -9.80
CA ASN A 483 -21.21 11.10 -11.17
C ASN A 483 -21.53 9.75 -11.83
N PHE A 484 -20.69 8.72 -11.69
CA PHE A 484 -20.96 7.39 -12.29
C PHE A 484 -22.14 6.63 -11.69
N ILE A 485 -22.48 6.88 -10.42
CA ILE A 485 -23.61 6.24 -9.75
C ILE A 485 -24.91 7.05 -9.83
N THR A 486 -24.85 8.32 -10.27
CA THR A 486 -26.03 9.17 -10.51
C THR A 486 -26.44 9.23 -11.98
N VAL A 487 -25.47 9.17 -12.91
CA VAL A 487 -25.74 9.11 -14.35
C VAL A 487 -26.03 7.67 -14.77
N GLY A 488 -27.31 7.30 -14.76
CA GLY A 488 -27.79 6.01 -15.28
C GLY A 488 -28.66 5.20 -14.31
N ASN A 489 -28.69 5.57 -13.03
CA ASN A 489 -29.71 5.14 -12.07
C ASN A 489 -30.08 6.35 -11.20
N THR A 490 -31.36 6.67 -11.09
CA THR A 490 -31.84 7.60 -10.06
C THR A 490 -31.44 7.03 -8.70
N VAL A 491 -30.70 7.79 -7.89
CA VAL A 491 -30.51 7.44 -6.47
C VAL A 491 -31.90 7.38 -5.85
N PRO A 492 -32.40 6.20 -5.42
CA PRO A 492 -33.76 6.09 -4.94
C PRO A 492 -33.98 7.01 -3.74
N ALA A 493 -35.02 7.84 -3.76
CA ALA A 493 -35.29 8.84 -2.71
C ALA A 493 -35.58 8.24 -1.32
N ASN A 494 -35.63 6.90 -1.22
CA ASN A 494 -36.20 6.15 -0.11
C ASN A 494 -35.12 5.41 0.73
N TRP A 495 -33.87 5.91 0.75
CA TRP A 495 -32.78 5.30 1.54
C TRP A 495 -32.92 5.60 3.03
N THR A 496 -33.76 4.82 3.71
CA THR A 496 -33.77 4.64 5.17
C THR A 496 -34.18 3.19 5.49
N PRO A 497 -33.61 2.52 6.51
CA PRO A 497 -32.76 3.06 7.59
C PRO A 497 -31.24 2.85 7.36
N TYR A 498 -30.72 3.23 6.19
CA TYR A 498 -29.36 2.87 5.75
C TYR A 498 -28.57 4.07 5.22
N LYS A 499 -27.23 4.00 5.29
CA LYS A 499 -26.34 5.11 4.90
C LYS A 499 -26.37 5.35 3.38
N THR A 500 -26.75 6.56 2.96
CA THR A 500 -26.48 7.07 1.59
C THR A 500 -24.99 7.25 1.35
N VAL A 501 -24.58 7.42 0.09
CA VAL A 501 -23.19 7.75 -0.29
C VAL A 501 -22.69 8.96 0.49
N ASN A 502 -23.50 10.02 0.57
CA ASN A 502 -23.21 11.23 1.32
C ASN A 502 -23.11 10.96 2.83
N GLN A 503 -23.96 10.09 3.39
CA GLN A 503 -23.89 9.73 4.82
C GLN A 503 -22.71 8.80 5.15
N ALA A 504 -22.28 7.94 4.23
CA ALA A 504 -21.12 7.06 4.37
C ALA A 504 -19.82 7.87 4.29
N THR A 505 -19.66 8.73 3.28
CA THR A 505 -18.53 9.66 3.15
C THR A 505 -18.49 10.65 4.32
N THR A 506 -19.63 11.23 4.72
CA THR A 506 -19.73 12.06 5.94
C THR A 506 -19.29 11.30 7.19
N SER A 507 -19.56 9.99 7.32
CA SER A 507 -19.13 9.22 8.51
C SER A 507 -17.61 9.08 8.67
N GLU A 508 -16.85 9.45 7.63
CA GLU A 508 -15.38 9.48 7.60
C GLU A 508 -14.83 10.88 7.28
N ALA A 509 -15.67 11.92 7.34
CA ALA A 509 -15.33 13.30 6.96
C ALA A 509 -14.74 13.45 5.54
N LEU A 510 -15.26 12.68 4.58
CA LEU A 510 -14.92 12.71 3.14
C LEU A 510 -15.99 13.45 2.30
N GLN A 511 -16.64 14.48 2.87
CA GLN A 511 -17.85 15.09 2.29
C GLN A 511 -17.62 15.60 0.85
N LEU A 512 -18.64 15.47 0.00
CA LEU A 512 -18.53 15.83 -1.41
C LEU A 512 -18.85 17.31 -1.60
N PHE A 513 -18.01 18.01 -2.35
CA PHE A 513 -18.13 19.45 -2.61
C PHE A 513 -19.42 19.74 -3.37
N SER A 514 -19.77 18.86 -4.31
CA SER A 514 -21.02 18.93 -5.08
C SER A 514 -22.30 18.71 -4.26
N ASP A 515 -22.23 18.45 -2.95
CA ASP A 515 -23.40 18.42 -2.05
C ASP A 515 -23.73 19.79 -1.45
N GLY A 516 -22.85 20.79 -1.55
CA GLY A 516 -23.06 22.12 -0.94
C GLY A 516 -23.05 22.15 0.59
N LEU A 517 -22.74 21.04 1.26
CA LEU A 517 -22.68 20.95 2.73
C LEU A 517 -21.66 21.94 3.34
N TYR A 518 -20.60 22.25 2.59
CA TYR A 518 -19.57 23.24 2.91
C TYR A 518 -20.07 24.70 2.94
N THR A 519 -21.34 24.98 2.61
CA THR A 519 -21.88 26.35 2.54
C THR A 519 -23.12 26.61 3.38
N THR A 520 -23.77 25.59 3.97
CA THR A 520 -25.13 25.74 4.55
C THR A 520 -25.41 24.98 5.87
N GLY A 521 -24.41 24.46 6.58
CA GLY A 521 -24.62 23.71 7.83
C GLY A 521 -24.86 24.57 9.08
N ALA A 522 -25.74 24.14 9.99
CA ALA A 522 -25.87 24.75 11.32
C ALA A 522 -24.65 24.38 12.19
N GLY A 523 -23.96 25.37 12.75
CA GLY A 523 -22.68 25.18 13.46
C GLY A 523 -21.44 25.30 12.57
N VAL A 524 -21.62 25.32 11.25
CA VAL A 524 -20.61 25.80 10.29
C VAL A 524 -20.57 27.31 10.47
N SER A 525 -19.48 27.84 11.05
CA SER A 525 -19.19 29.28 10.94
C SER A 525 -19.24 29.66 9.46
N ALA A 526 -19.68 30.87 9.10
CA ALA A 526 -19.79 31.32 7.69
C ALA A 526 -18.45 31.33 6.89
N ILE A 527 -17.38 30.86 7.56
CA ILE A 527 -15.96 30.96 7.27
C ILE A 527 -15.31 29.56 7.12
N ASN A 528 -15.98 28.47 7.54
CA ASN A 528 -15.54 27.06 7.42
C ASN A 528 -15.57 26.52 5.97
N ARG A 529 -14.99 27.23 5.00
CA ARG A 529 -14.93 26.82 3.59
C ARG A 529 -13.70 25.96 3.36
N TRP A 530 -13.84 24.65 3.59
CA TRP A 530 -12.86 23.68 3.11
C TRP A 530 -12.69 23.86 1.59
N THR A 531 -11.44 24.07 1.16
CA THR A 531 -11.10 24.24 -0.24
C THR A 531 -10.61 22.90 -0.77
N PRO A 532 -11.24 22.33 -1.82
CA PRO A 532 -10.80 21.07 -2.41
C PRO A 532 -9.31 21.09 -2.79
N TYR A 533 -8.65 19.95 -2.61
CA TYR A 533 -7.24 19.82 -2.93
C TYR A 533 -6.98 20.04 -4.43
N GLY A 534 -6.07 20.96 -4.75
CA GLY A 534 -5.65 21.24 -6.12
C GLY A 534 -6.61 22.14 -6.92
N THR A 535 -7.51 22.88 -6.26
CA THR A 535 -8.45 23.83 -6.88
C THR A 535 -7.75 24.78 -7.89
N PHE A 536 -8.33 25.01 -9.07
CA PHE A 536 -7.62 25.66 -10.20
C PHE A 536 -7.66 27.19 -10.13
N LEU A 537 -6.49 27.83 -10.21
CA LEU A 537 -6.44 29.28 -10.35
C LEU A 537 -6.76 29.73 -11.79
N THR A 538 -7.62 30.72 -11.93
CA THR A 538 -7.99 31.36 -13.20
C THR A 538 -8.09 32.89 -13.05
N THR A 539 -7.95 33.64 -14.14
CA THR A 539 -8.26 35.08 -14.14
C THR A 539 -9.76 35.30 -13.95
N LYS A 540 -10.15 36.36 -13.24
CA LYS A 540 -11.57 36.72 -13.05
C LYS A 540 -12.31 36.94 -14.38
N LEU A 541 -13.07 35.94 -14.82
CA LEU A 541 -14.11 36.11 -15.84
C LEU A 541 -15.23 36.97 -15.27
N ALA A 542 -15.84 37.83 -16.10
CA ALA A 542 -16.93 38.71 -15.66
C ALA A 542 -18.11 37.87 -15.11
N GLY A 543 -18.36 38.00 -13.80
CA GLY A 543 -19.44 37.28 -13.10
C GLY A 543 -19.09 35.92 -12.48
N SER A 544 -17.85 35.39 -12.65
CA SER A 544 -17.54 34.01 -12.21
C SER A 544 -17.18 33.86 -10.72
N CYS A 545 -16.58 34.87 -10.10
CA CYS A 545 -16.28 34.89 -8.67
C CYS A 545 -16.65 36.26 -8.09
N ALA A 546 -17.56 36.28 -7.12
CA ALA A 546 -18.13 37.52 -6.60
C ALA A 546 -17.07 38.47 -6.03
N ASN A 547 -16.16 37.95 -5.17
CA ASN A 547 -15.23 38.77 -4.40
C ASN A 547 -13.74 38.36 -4.47
N GLY A 548 -13.36 37.21 -5.04
CA GLY A 548 -11.95 36.76 -5.07
C GLY A 548 -11.32 36.59 -3.68
N LEU A 549 -12.16 36.36 -2.66
CA LEU A 549 -11.81 36.36 -1.25
C LEU A 549 -11.90 34.94 -0.69
N ASN A 550 -10.74 34.40 -0.32
CA ASN A 550 -10.56 33.11 0.33
C ASN A 550 -10.54 33.28 1.84
N TYR A 551 -10.72 32.17 2.58
CA TYR A 551 -10.63 32.14 4.03
C TYR A 551 -9.79 30.94 4.47
N ILE A 552 -8.95 31.13 5.46
CA ILE A 552 -8.11 30.10 6.07
C ILE A 552 -8.20 30.23 7.60
N GLU A 553 -8.20 29.11 8.30
CA GLU A 553 -8.46 29.04 9.75
C GLU A 553 -7.26 28.43 10.48
N PRO A 554 -6.19 29.17 10.75
CA PRO A 554 -4.98 28.57 11.30
C PRO A 554 -5.24 27.85 12.63
N ARG A 555 -4.75 26.61 12.75
CA ARG A 555 -4.78 25.82 13.99
C ARG A 555 -3.38 25.27 14.27
N THR A 556 -3.02 25.18 15.55
CA THR A 556 -1.98 24.22 15.96
C THR A 556 -2.57 22.81 15.84
N ASP A 557 -1.71 21.82 15.69
CA ASP A 557 -2.11 20.42 15.83
C ASP A 557 -2.71 20.15 17.23
N ASP A 558 -3.33 18.98 17.38
CA ASP A 558 -4.12 18.61 18.55
C ASP A 558 -3.35 18.86 19.86
N PRO A 559 -3.95 19.48 20.89
CA PRO A 559 -3.28 19.70 22.17
C PRO A 559 -2.74 18.44 22.85
N VAL A 560 -3.22 17.24 22.48
CA VAL A 560 -2.67 15.94 22.91
C VAL A 560 -1.37 15.59 22.15
N LEU A 561 -1.21 16.06 20.92
CA LEU A 561 -0.04 15.88 20.05
C LEU A 561 0.79 17.16 19.88
N THR A 562 1.04 17.83 21.02
CA THR A 562 2.00 18.95 21.19
C THR A 562 1.78 20.19 20.32
N SER A 563 1.57 21.33 20.97
CA SER A 563 1.38 22.67 20.38
C SER A 563 2.57 23.24 19.56
N THR A 564 3.55 22.40 19.24
CA THR A 564 4.64 22.69 18.30
C THR A 564 4.18 22.65 16.85
N ASN A 565 3.14 21.86 16.53
CA ASN A 565 2.83 21.47 15.16
C ASN A 565 1.78 22.36 14.46
N SER A 566 1.92 22.56 13.14
CA SER A 566 0.89 23.19 12.29
C SER A 566 -0.11 22.15 11.79
N ASP A 567 -1.41 22.37 12.03
CA ASP A 567 -2.46 21.44 11.59
C ASP A 567 -2.77 21.62 10.10
N GLN A 568 -2.31 20.68 9.28
CA GLN A 568 -2.44 20.74 7.82
C GLN A 568 -3.89 20.75 7.32
N ARG A 569 -4.88 20.33 8.14
CA ARG A 569 -6.31 20.33 7.75
C ARG A 569 -6.87 21.74 7.51
N TYR A 570 -6.41 22.71 8.31
CA TYR A 570 -6.92 24.09 8.29
C TYR A 570 -5.85 25.12 7.97
N SER A 571 -4.59 24.76 8.19
CA SER A 571 -3.44 25.64 8.01
C SER A 571 -2.84 25.54 6.62
N ASN A 572 -3.37 24.70 5.72
CA ASN A 572 -2.89 24.60 4.34
C ASN A 572 -4.07 24.66 3.35
N GLN A 573 -3.89 25.38 2.25
CA GLN A 573 -4.82 25.38 1.12
C GLN A 573 -4.05 25.21 -0.19
N TYR A 574 -4.51 24.28 -1.01
CA TYR A 574 -3.76 23.77 -2.15
C TYR A 574 -4.45 24.15 -3.46
N PHE A 575 -3.75 24.92 -4.30
CA PHE A 575 -4.26 25.39 -5.59
C PHE A 575 -3.36 24.94 -6.75
N THR A 576 -3.94 24.67 -7.92
CA THR A 576 -3.17 24.40 -9.13
C THR A 576 -2.94 25.69 -9.93
N PHE A 577 -1.68 25.98 -10.26
CA PHE A 577 -1.26 27.03 -11.18
C PHE A 577 -0.89 26.41 -12.54
N ASP A 578 -1.53 26.90 -13.61
CA ASP A 578 -1.29 26.50 -15.00
C ASP A 578 -0.83 27.73 -15.79
N PRO A 579 0.45 27.83 -16.21
CA PRO A 579 0.96 29.02 -16.90
C PRO A 579 0.37 29.22 -18.31
N ALA A 580 -0.23 28.18 -18.91
CA ALA A 580 -0.91 28.30 -20.20
C ALA A 580 -2.33 28.86 -20.07
N ILE A 581 -2.98 28.70 -18.90
CA ILE A 581 -4.24 29.39 -18.57
C ILE A 581 -3.94 30.82 -18.07
N LEU A 582 -2.94 30.96 -17.21
CA LEU A 582 -2.54 32.22 -16.57
C LEU A 582 -1.38 32.91 -17.32
N THR A 583 -1.49 32.95 -18.66
CA THR A 583 -0.48 33.52 -19.56
C THR A 583 -0.11 34.95 -19.19
N GLY A 584 1.19 35.25 -19.14
CA GLY A 584 1.71 36.58 -18.84
C GLY A 584 1.72 36.96 -17.35
N ILE A 585 1.25 36.09 -16.45
CA ILE A 585 1.44 36.30 -15.01
C ILE A 585 2.90 36.04 -14.64
N THR A 586 3.56 37.08 -14.14
CA THR A 586 4.96 37.02 -13.68
C THR A 586 5.07 36.84 -12.16
N GLN A 587 3.98 37.16 -11.45
CA GLN A 587 3.95 37.30 -10.00
C GLN A 587 2.53 37.02 -9.48
N LEU A 588 2.42 36.35 -8.33
CA LEU A 588 1.17 36.26 -7.56
C LEU A 588 1.39 36.87 -6.18
N ASN A 589 0.45 37.70 -5.76
CA ASN A 589 0.38 38.34 -4.45
C ASN A 589 -0.78 37.76 -3.64
N PHE A 590 -0.49 37.34 -2.41
CA PHE A 590 -1.45 36.82 -1.45
C PHE A 590 -1.54 37.81 -0.30
N THR A 591 -2.67 38.51 -0.18
CA THR A 591 -2.85 39.55 0.85
C THR A 591 -3.84 39.08 1.91
N PHE A 592 -3.33 38.84 3.12
CA PHE A 592 -4.01 38.31 4.28
C PHE A 592 -4.53 39.41 5.20
N THR A 593 -5.77 39.26 5.66
CA THR A 593 -6.42 40.13 6.65
C THR A 593 -7.06 39.24 7.71
N LYS A 594 -6.60 39.37 8.96
CA LYS A 594 -7.21 38.70 10.12
C LYS A 594 -8.65 39.20 10.28
N VAL A 595 -9.63 38.30 10.35
CA VAL A 595 -11.05 38.71 10.48
C VAL A 595 -11.49 38.59 11.94
N ASN A 596 -11.17 37.47 12.59
CA ASN A 596 -11.48 37.16 13.98
C ASN A 596 -10.26 36.60 14.73
N GLY A 597 -10.39 36.53 16.06
CA GLY A 597 -9.45 35.84 16.94
C GLY A 597 -8.50 36.73 17.76
N SER A 598 -8.33 36.37 19.02
CA SER A 598 -7.33 36.91 19.93
C SER A 598 -5.99 36.15 19.84
N GLY A 599 -4.98 36.58 20.59
CA GLY A 599 -3.65 35.95 20.58
C GLY A 599 -2.73 36.45 19.47
N SER A 600 -1.66 35.69 19.20
CA SER A 600 -0.61 36.10 18.25
C SER A 600 -1.14 36.16 16.82
N ASN A 601 -0.58 37.07 16.02
CA ASN A 601 -0.74 36.99 14.57
C ASN A 601 0.02 35.78 14.02
N VAL A 602 -0.56 35.17 12.99
CA VAL A 602 -0.01 34.01 12.29
C VAL A 602 0.76 34.52 11.09
N GLU A 603 1.86 33.83 10.77
CA GLU A 603 2.66 34.13 9.60
C GLU A 603 2.30 33.14 8.49
N PHE A 604 2.23 33.62 7.25
CA PHE A 604 1.87 32.80 6.10
C PHE A 604 3.08 32.51 5.23
N ASP A 605 3.19 31.30 4.72
CA ASP A 605 4.17 30.89 3.73
C ASP A 605 3.43 30.57 2.42
N ILE A 606 3.96 31.04 1.29
CA ILE A 606 3.46 30.66 -0.04
C ILE A 606 4.52 29.80 -0.70
N LEU A 607 4.17 28.57 -1.05
CA LEU A 607 5.10 27.57 -1.57
C LEU A 607 4.62 27.10 -2.95
N LEU A 608 5.51 27.01 -3.93
CA LEU A 608 5.20 26.53 -5.28
C LEU A 608 6.02 25.28 -5.59
N TYR A 609 5.35 24.19 -5.93
CA TYR A 609 5.95 22.89 -6.22
C TYR A 609 5.73 22.45 -7.67
N GLY A 610 6.69 21.71 -8.22
CA GLY A 610 6.54 20.99 -9.47
C GLY A 610 5.75 19.68 -9.33
N ALA A 611 5.43 19.04 -10.45
CA ALA A 611 4.99 17.65 -10.45
C ALA A 611 6.08 16.74 -9.83
N GLY A 612 5.68 15.83 -8.94
CA GLY A 612 6.59 14.87 -8.30
C GLY A 612 7.36 15.38 -7.07
N TYR A 613 6.99 16.53 -6.49
CA TYR A 613 7.61 17.01 -5.25
C TYR A 613 7.39 16.06 -4.05
N PHE A 614 8.41 15.93 -3.20
CA PHE A 614 8.29 15.34 -1.87
C PHE A 614 7.79 16.37 -0.85
N HIS A 615 6.84 15.98 0.00
CA HIS A 615 6.28 16.89 1.00
C HIS A 615 7.30 17.25 2.07
N ALA A 616 7.54 18.54 2.28
CA ALA A 616 8.46 19.05 3.29
C ALA A 616 7.73 19.32 4.62
N PRO A 617 8.05 18.58 5.71
CA PRO A 617 7.48 18.86 7.02
C PRO A 617 7.96 20.22 7.55
N ASP A 618 7.14 20.88 8.38
CA ASP A 618 7.54 22.07 9.15
C ASP A 618 8.45 21.72 10.34
N TYR A 619 8.92 20.47 10.44
CA TYR A 619 9.70 19.96 11.57
C TYR A 619 10.90 19.17 11.08
N THR A 620 12.05 19.49 11.65
CA THR A 620 13.26 18.67 11.57
C THR A 620 13.50 18.04 12.93
N CYS A 621 13.84 16.76 12.97
CA CYS A 621 14.34 16.20 14.21
C CYS A 621 15.70 16.83 14.55
N THR A 622 15.89 17.19 15.82
CA THR A 622 17.17 17.70 16.33
C THR A 622 18.29 16.67 16.30
N ALA A 623 17.95 15.38 16.33
CA ALA A 623 18.90 14.29 16.13
C ALA A 623 18.19 13.07 15.51
N TYR A 624 18.61 12.67 14.32
CA TYR A 624 18.26 11.38 13.76
C TYR A 624 19.28 10.33 14.21
N ASN A 625 18.83 9.11 14.50
CA ASN A 625 19.75 7.98 14.65
C ASN A 625 20.22 7.49 13.27
N ALA A 626 21.02 6.43 13.26
CA ALA A 626 21.50 5.79 12.03
C ALA A 626 20.40 5.05 11.23
N ASN A 627 19.13 5.17 11.62
CA ASN A 627 17.95 4.55 11.00
C ASN A 627 17.02 5.64 10.39
N ALA A 628 17.44 6.90 10.38
CA ALA A 628 16.60 8.07 10.11
C ALA A 628 15.37 8.22 11.03
N GLU A 629 15.33 7.51 12.16
CA GLU A 629 14.32 7.70 13.20
C GLU A 629 14.69 8.92 14.05
N CYS A 630 13.69 9.73 14.39
CA CYS A 630 13.88 10.87 15.27
C CYS A 630 14.12 10.40 16.72
N VAL A 631 15.36 10.52 17.20
CA VAL A 631 15.75 10.23 18.59
C VAL A 631 15.99 11.50 19.42
N GLY A 632 16.06 12.65 18.77
CA GLY A 632 15.95 13.96 19.41
C GLY A 632 14.50 14.41 19.57
N SER A 633 14.30 15.68 19.92
CA SER A 633 13.01 16.35 19.80
C SER A 633 12.76 16.83 18.36
N TRP A 634 11.51 16.80 17.92
CA TRP A 634 11.09 17.54 16.72
C TRP A 634 11.13 19.04 17.01
N ALA A 635 11.87 19.79 16.19
CA ALA A 635 11.96 21.24 16.28
C ALA A 635 11.32 21.88 15.04
N PRO A 636 10.53 22.96 15.21
CA PRO A 636 9.98 23.70 14.07
C PRO A 636 11.09 24.24 13.17
N THR A 637 10.93 24.08 11.87
CA THR A 637 11.82 24.58 10.82
C THR A 637 11.03 25.34 9.74
N ARG A 638 11.70 26.31 9.11
CA ARG A 638 11.24 26.94 7.86
C ARG A 638 12.23 26.75 6.71
N THR A 639 12.89 25.60 6.68
CA THR A 639 13.76 25.22 5.56
C THR A 639 13.03 25.27 4.22
N VAL A 640 13.75 25.64 3.17
CA VAL A 640 13.29 25.54 1.78
C VAL A 640 13.83 24.21 1.24
N ALA A 641 12.94 23.30 0.89
CA ALA A 641 13.30 22.04 0.24
C ALA A 641 13.67 22.26 -1.23
N SER A 642 14.46 21.35 -1.80
CA SER A 642 14.89 21.38 -3.22
C SER A 642 13.74 21.49 -4.20
N ASP A 643 12.60 20.89 -3.86
CA ASP A 643 11.46 20.72 -4.76
C ASP A 643 10.54 21.96 -4.77
N MET A 644 10.85 22.95 -3.92
CA MET A 644 10.15 24.23 -3.83
C MET A 644 10.67 25.18 -4.90
N LEU A 645 10.07 25.12 -6.09
CA LEU A 645 10.45 25.93 -7.25
C LEU A 645 10.40 27.43 -6.99
N ARG A 646 9.43 27.90 -6.19
CA ARG A 646 9.35 29.28 -5.67
C ARG A 646 8.82 29.24 -4.24
N SER A 647 9.20 30.21 -3.41
CA SER A 647 8.57 30.41 -2.11
C SER A 647 8.64 31.85 -1.63
N ASP A 648 7.74 32.20 -0.70
CA ASP A 648 7.86 33.37 0.17
C ASP A 648 7.63 32.98 1.63
N ARG A 649 8.71 32.61 2.32
CA ARG A 649 8.72 32.27 3.75
C ARG A 649 9.19 33.40 4.68
N ARG A 650 9.21 34.67 4.19
CA ARG A 650 9.71 35.83 4.94
C ARG A 650 9.05 35.95 6.32
N ALA A 651 9.85 36.05 7.38
CA ALA A 651 9.36 36.12 8.76
C ALA A 651 8.77 37.49 9.12
N GLY A 652 8.02 37.54 10.24
CA GLY A 652 7.15 38.65 10.61
C GLY A 652 5.79 38.52 9.93
N ALA A 653 4.73 38.97 10.61
CA ALA A 653 3.34 38.87 10.15
C ALA A 653 3.05 39.87 9.02
N LEU A 654 3.70 39.67 7.87
CA LEU A 654 3.52 40.45 6.66
C LEU A 654 2.12 40.21 6.10
N ALA A 655 1.36 41.30 5.90
CA ALA A 655 0.04 41.23 5.30
C ALA A 655 0.07 40.69 3.86
N THR A 656 1.16 40.89 3.10
CA THR A 656 1.28 40.41 1.72
C THR A 656 2.49 39.50 1.52
N LYS A 657 2.24 38.33 0.93
CA LYS A 657 3.24 37.37 0.44
C LYS A 657 3.25 37.31 -1.08
N THR A 658 4.42 37.09 -1.67
CA THR A 658 4.62 37.26 -3.12
C THR A 658 5.58 36.22 -3.69
N ILE A 659 5.08 35.36 -4.57
CA ILE A 659 5.93 34.52 -5.44
C ILE A 659 6.12 35.22 -6.80
N ARG A 660 7.35 35.16 -7.33
CA ARG A 660 7.81 35.91 -8.52
C ARG A 660 8.42 34.98 -9.57
N THR A 661 8.68 35.52 -10.76
CA THR A 661 9.31 34.83 -11.90
C THR A 661 8.55 33.57 -12.33
N LEU A 662 7.22 33.66 -12.28
CA LEU A 662 6.30 32.60 -12.70
C LEU A 662 6.29 32.42 -14.23
N ASN A 663 6.65 33.48 -14.96
CA ASN A 663 6.87 33.46 -16.41
C ASN A 663 8.15 32.71 -16.86
N LEU A 664 8.96 32.22 -15.91
CA LEU A 664 10.11 31.34 -16.18
C LEU A 664 9.78 29.86 -15.90
N LEU A 665 8.53 29.55 -15.57
CA LEU A 665 8.03 28.18 -15.45
C LEU A 665 7.73 27.61 -16.84
N ASP A 666 7.85 26.30 -16.99
CA ASP A 666 7.52 25.60 -18.23
C ASP A 666 6.00 25.70 -18.47
N PRO A 667 5.53 26.33 -19.56
CA PRO A 667 4.10 26.49 -19.83
C PRO A 667 3.41 25.18 -20.22
N THR A 668 4.15 24.09 -20.43
CA THR A 668 3.57 22.75 -20.65
C THR A 668 3.25 22.02 -19.35
N GLN A 669 3.72 22.53 -18.21
CA GLN A 669 3.59 21.90 -16.89
C GLN A 669 2.57 22.60 -16.01
N ARG A 670 2.14 21.89 -14.96
CA ARG A 670 1.26 22.42 -13.90
C ARG A 670 1.97 22.35 -12.56
N TYR A 671 1.64 23.30 -11.70
CA TYR A 671 2.32 23.54 -10.43
C TYR A 671 1.32 23.58 -9.29
N LEU A 672 1.74 23.16 -8.10
CA LEU A 672 0.92 23.24 -6.90
C LEU A 672 1.37 24.41 -6.03
N ILE A 673 0.43 25.29 -5.69
CA ILE A 673 0.61 26.32 -4.67
C ILE A 673 0.06 25.79 -3.35
N ASP A 674 0.89 25.77 -2.32
CA ASP A 674 0.49 25.59 -0.93
C ASP A 674 0.47 26.96 -0.23
N VAL A 675 -0.73 27.40 0.17
CA VAL A 675 -0.96 28.58 1.00
C VAL A 675 -1.01 28.12 2.45
N ARG A 676 0.08 28.36 3.18
CA ARG A 676 0.35 27.72 4.47
C ARG A 676 0.37 28.74 5.60
N ALA A 677 -0.42 28.51 6.65
CA ALA A 677 -0.38 29.24 7.90
C ALA A 677 0.61 28.56 8.86
N TYR A 678 1.69 29.24 9.23
CA TYR A 678 2.70 28.71 10.13
C TYR A 678 2.30 28.98 11.59
N THR A 679 1.74 27.97 12.25
CA THR A 679 1.18 28.08 13.61
C THR A 679 2.12 27.57 14.71
N ALA A 680 3.24 26.95 14.33
CA ALA A 680 4.23 26.41 15.25
C ALA A 680 4.64 27.38 16.37
N ASN A 681 4.52 26.92 17.63
CA ASN A 681 4.83 27.71 18.84
C ASN A 681 4.06 29.06 18.95
N ARG A 682 2.89 29.20 18.30
CA ARG A 682 2.03 30.38 18.43
C ARG A 682 0.79 30.07 19.28
N SER A 683 0.46 30.98 20.20
CA SER A 683 -0.83 30.96 20.89
C SER A 683 -1.93 31.50 19.96
N ILE A 684 -2.74 30.60 19.39
CA ILE A 684 -3.83 30.91 18.45
C ILE A 684 -5.16 30.51 19.09
N ALA A 685 -6.11 31.44 19.15
CA ALA A 685 -7.45 31.13 19.62
C ALA A 685 -8.20 30.25 18.59
N THR A 686 -9.04 29.32 19.05
CA THR A 686 -9.83 28.42 18.20
C THR A 686 -10.83 29.12 17.26
N VAL A 687 -11.08 30.41 17.48
CA VAL A 687 -11.90 31.29 16.63
C VAL A 687 -11.07 32.21 15.72
N THR A 688 -9.78 31.90 15.53
CA THR A 688 -8.89 32.71 14.67
C THR A 688 -9.08 32.33 13.21
N ASP A 689 -9.26 33.33 12.37
CA ASP A 689 -9.38 33.17 10.91
C ASP A 689 -8.72 34.35 10.18
N TYR A 690 -8.38 34.10 8.92
CA TYR A 690 -7.85 35.10 8.01
C TYR A 690 -8.60 34.99 6.69
N SER A 691 -9.06 36.12 6.19
CA SER A 691 -9.43 36.24 4.78
C SER A 691 -8.19 36.58 3.96
N TYR A 692 -8.14 36.16 2.70
CA TYR A 692 -7.07 36.60 1.81
C TYR A 692 -7.51 36.67 0.34
N THR A 693 -6.89 37.58 -0.41
CA THR A 693 -7.07 37.73 -1.85
C THR A 693 -5.82 37.29 -2.60
N ILE A 694 -6.01 36.82 -3.84
CA ILE A 694 -4.92 36.49 -4.77
C ILE A 694 -4.97 37.49 -5.92
N THR A 695 -3.86 38.17 -6.23
CA THR A 695 -3.75 39.11 -7.36
C THR A 695 -2.47 38.92 -8.17
N ASP A 696 -2.51 39.31 -9.45
CA ASP A 696 -1.35 39.31 -10.35
C ASP A 696 -0.38 40.49 -10.08
N GLN A 697 0.62 40.69 -10.96
CA GLN A 697 1.52 41.85 -10.90
C GLN A 697 0.84 43.22 -11.04
N ASN A 698 -0.37 43.28 -11.62
CA ASN A 698 -1.12 44.51 -11.88
C ASN A 698 -2.22 44.78 -10.83
N GLY A 699 -2.39 43.87 -9.86
CA GLY A 699 -3.47 43.94 -8.87
C GLY A 699 -4.81 43.34 -9.34
N LEU A 700 -4.85 42.68 -10.50
CA LEU A 700 -6.04 42.00 -11.01
C LEU A 700 -6.31 40.73 -10.20
N SER A 701 -7.57 40.50 -9.83
CA SER A 701 -7.98 39.34 -9.02
C SER A 701 -7.81 38.02 -9.78
N ILE A 702 -7.17 37.06 -9.10
CA ILE A 702 -7.10 35.65 -9.47
C ILE A 702 -8.11 34.88 -8.62
N CYS A 703 -8.84 33.97 -9.24
CA CYS A 703 -9.95 33.24 -8.64
C CYS A 703 -9.61 31.74 -8.58
N PRO A 704 -9.95 31.05 -7.48
CA PRO A 704 -10.03 29.58 -7.45
C PRO A 704 -11.30 29.06 -8.13
#